data_AF-A0A960BEG4-F1
#
_entry.id   AF-A0A960BEG4-F1
#
_cell.length_a   1.000
_cell.length_b   1.000
_cell.length_c   1.000
_cell.angle_alpha   90.00
_cell.angle_beta   90.00
_cell.angle_gamma   90.00
#
_symmetry.space_group_name_H-M   'P 1'
#
loop_
_entity.id
_entity.type
_entity.pdbx_description
1 polymer ?
#
loop_
_entity_poly.entity_id
_entity_poly.type
_entity_poly.pdbx_seq_one_letter_code
_entity_poly.pdbx_strand_id
1 'polypeptide(L)'
;MFATRHRPESGTDAIARTARRLGTALVALALLVGLAGTAHAAGSVSAVVVQDSAWSTGWCGSIAVRNATTSTAQLTTTSFSLPPGSSLRSWWNATPSVAGGKVTLTMPSWARAGAGATYRDTGFCLTGSAAPPTAPAVVWKPLGTQPSPSPTPTPTPSPTPTPTPTPTPTFTPTPTPTPTTPVVWDAVATPLRTAGNMIVDADGQQVILQGVNWFGFETANHAPHGLWTRDYKDMLAQIASLGFNTVRLPFSLEALRSSGTTGIDYGGGRNAALAGKTPQQVMDVIIDEAANQGLMVILDNHSQADDGFMFDLWYGQAGFTEADWVATWQSLATRYANRPNVIGADLKNEPHGSATWGTGAANDWRRAAERAGNAVLGKAPHWLIFVEGIEGQVAGGQQLDRHWWGGNLEGVRNNPVRLSTPGRLVYSPHEYGPGVFAQPWFSSPDMSTILADRWTKGFGYISDSGTAPILVGEFGAKNVGLDTVEGRWIRQFADYMGRNATSWTFWSWNPNSGDTGGILTDDWRTVHPAKMALLNSLMNREAIDYGASPTPTPTPPPTPTPTPTPTPTPTPTPTPTPTPTPTPTPTTTGLTVELVRDSTWDSGFCRSTRVTNTGTAAVPGWRLQFDLPKGTALTSSWNGTVTQSGSSVTVTPPGWGARINPGQTVSVFGFCASGTQEPTKVSVTATS
;
A
#
# COMPACT_ATOMS: atom_id res chain seq x y z
N MET A 1 38.68 61.67 26.57
CA MET A 1 38.80 63.12 26.33
C MET A 1 37.79 63.53 25.25
N PHE A 2 37.37 64.79 25.23
CA PHE A 2 36.66 65.41 24.10
C PHE A 2 37.64 65.67 22.93
N ALA A 3 37.24 65.99 21.69
CA ALA A 3 35.90 66.22 21.12
C ALA A 3 35.68 65.28 19.90
N THR A 4 34.92 65.51 18.81
CA THR A 4 34.20 66.68 18.25
C THR A 4 33.00 66.21 17.40
N ARG A 5 32.44 67.05 16.52
CA ARG A 5 31.45 66.73 15.46
C ARG A 5 31.76 67.56 14.22
N HIS A 6 31.28 67.17 13.03
CA HIS A 6 30.45 68.02 12.18
C HIS A 6 29.71 67.23 11.08
N ARG A 7 28.54 67.74 10.67
CA ARG A 7 27.69 67.32 9.53
C ARG A 7 26.86 68.55 9.14
N PRO A 8 26.55 68.75 7.84
CA PRO A 8 25.17 69.05 7.47
C PRO A 8 24.72 68.29 6.21
N GLU A 9 23.53 68.64 5.68
CA GLU A 9 22.75 67.83 4.73
C GLU A 9 22.24 68.67 3.54
N SER A 10 21.37 68.07 2.70
CA SER A 10 20.69 68.61 1.50
C SER A 10 21.55 68.77 0.23
N GLY A 11 21.01 68.58 -0.99
CA GLY A 11 19.72 67.96 -1.36
C GLY A 11 19.22 68.34 -2.76
N THR A 12 18.69 67.36 -3.52
CA THR A 12 17.95 67.50 -4.81
C THR A 12 18.70 68.14 -6.01
N ASP A 13 18.60 67.68 -7.26
CA ASP A 13 18.11 66.41 -7.87
C ASP A 13 18.70 66.37 -9.33
N ALA A 14 18.40 65.52 -10.33
CA ALA A 14 17.45 64.42 -10.57
C ALA A 14 17.97 63.50 -11.72
N ILE A 15 17.11 62.57 -12.19
CA ILE A 15 17.15 61.86 -13.50
C ILE A 15 18.32 60.87 -13.75
N ALA A 16 18.21 59.65 -13.19
CA ALA A 16 18.31 58.40 -13.98
C ALA A 16 17.81 57.17 -13.18
N ARG A 17 16.76 56.52 -13.69
CA ARG A 17 16.02 55.36 -13.17
C ARG A 17 16.87 54.08 -12.98
N THR A 18 16.49 53.02 -12.26
CA THR A 18 15.61 52.81 -11.06
C THR A 18 15.74 51.32 -10.69
N ALA A 19 16.14 50.97 -9.46
CA ALA A 19 15.94 49.64 -8.88
C ALA A 19 16.05 49.68 -7.33
N ARG A 20 14.92 49.67 -6.61
CA ARG A 20 14.90 49.53 -5.14
C ARG A 20 14.15 48.27 -4.72
N ARG A 21 14.62 47.67 -3.62
CA ARG A 21 13.97 46.55 -2.93
C ARG A 21 12.65 47.01 -2.29
N LEU A 22 11.62 46.16 -2.39
CA LEU A 22 10.70 45.74 -1.30
C LEU A 22 9.57 44.89 -1.92
N GLY A 23 9.10 43.85 -1.20
CA GLY A 23 7.92 43.08 -1.62
C GLY A 23 7.98 41.59 -1.30
N THR A 24 7.42 41.22 -0.15
CA THR A 24 6.60 40.02 0.13
C THR A 24 6.96 38.64 -0.45
N ALA A 25 6.96 37.63 0.43
CA ALA A 25 6.91 36.22 0.04
C ALA A 25 5.65 35.88 -0.77
N LEU A 26 5.81 35.02 -1.77
CA LEU A 26 4.69 34.39 -2.49
C LEU A 26 4.34 33.08 -1.81
N VAL A 27 3.56 33.18 -0.73
CA VAL A 27 2.74 32.06 -0.24
C VAL A 27 1.81 31.65 -1.39
N ALA A 28 1.72 30.36 -1.69
CA ALA A 28 0.74 29.82 -2.62
C ALA A 28 -0.67 29.82 -1.98
N LEU A 29 -1.18 31.02 -1.68
CA LEU A 29 -2.51 31.21 -1.14
C LEU A 29 -3.52 30.81 -2.23
N ALA A 30 -4.18 29.67 -2.04
CA ALA A 30 -5.28 29.25 -2.88
C ALA A 30 -6.41 30.29 -2.79
N LEU A 31 -6.44 31.22 -3.75
CA LEU A 31 -7.37 32.33 -3.71
C LEU A 31 -8.79 31.79 -3.94
N LEU A 32 -9.57 31.73 -2.86
CA LEU A 32 -10.99 31.42 -2.89
C LEU A 32 -11.74 32.61 -3.53
N VAL A 33 -11.62 32.73 -4.85
CA VAL A 33 -12.44 33.63 -5.66
C VAL A 33 -13.87 33.12 -5.54
N GLY A 34 -14.66 33.80 -4.70
CA GLY A 34 -16.07 33.51 -4.54
C GLY A 34 -16.82 33.79 -5.84
N LEU A 35 -17.00 32.76 -6.66
CA LEU A 35 -17.93 32.82 -7.78
C LEU A 35 -19.34 32.99 -7.22
N ALA A 36 -19.92 34.16 -7.47
CA ALA A 36 -21.28 34.49 -7.08
C ALA A 36 -22.25 33.43 -7.60
N GLY A 37 -23.19 33.03 -6.76
CA GLY A 37 -24.04 31.87 -7.03
C GLY A 37 -24.95 32.05 -8.25
N THR A 38 -24.63 31.36 -9.33
CA THR A 38 -25.67 30.91 -10.27
C THR A 38 -26.48 29.83 -9.55
N ALA A 39 -27.70 30.18 -9.13
CA ALA A 39 -28.60 29.28 -8.44
C ALA A 39 -29.02 28.12 -9.37
N HIS A 40 -28.26 27.03 -9.33
CA HIS A 40 -28.59 25.81 -10.06
C HIS A 40 -29.83 25.18 -9.44
N ALA A 41 -30.84 24.91 -10.26
CA ALA A 41 -32.07 24.28 -9.79
C ALA A 41 -31.78 22.93 -9.13
N ALA A 42 -32.44 22.68 -7.99
CA ALA A 42 -32.39 21.39 -7.31
C ALA A 42 -32.88 20.29 -8.26
N GLY A 43 -32.15 19.18 -8.37
CA GLY A 43 -32.42 18.13 -9.37
C GLY A 43 -31.62 18.27 -10.67
N SER A 44 -30.43 18.89 -10.65
CA SER A 44 -29.51 18.96 -11.80
C SER A 44 -28.25 18.11 -11.61
N VAL A 45 -27.67 17.64 -12.73
CA VAL A 45 -26.30 17.07 -12.77
C VAL A 45 -25.42 18.07 -13.52
N SER A 46 -24.27 18.41 -12.96
CA SER A 46 -23.34 19.41 -13.51
C SER A 46 -21.90 18.89 -13.46
N ALA A 47 -21.00 19.50 -14.24
CA ALA A 47 -19.61 19.09 -14.29
C ALA A 47 -18.62 20.24 -14.45
N VAL A 48 -17.41 20.02 -13.95
CA VAL A 48 -16.26 20.91 -14.04
C VAL A 48 -15.01 20.10 -14.42
N VAL A 49 -14.08 20.71 -15.14
CA VAL A 49 -12.70 20.19 -15.20
C VAL A 49 -11.99 20.69 -13.96
N VAL A 50 -11.33 19.79 -13.24
CA VAL A 50 -10.42 20.14 -12.14
C VAL A 50 -9.00 19.83 -12.62
N GLN A 51 -8.15 20.86 -12.67
CA GLN A 51 -6.74 20.70 -13.00
C GLN A 51 -6.02 19.95 -11.86
N ASP A 52 -5.40 18.82 -12.17
CA ASP A 52 -4.67 17.99 -11.21
C ASP A 52 -3.17 18.34 -11.19
N SER A 53 -2.60 18.66 -12.34
CA SER A 53 -1.18 19.02 -12.48
C SER A 53 -0.95 19.88 -13.73
N ALA A 54 0.10 20.70 -13.73
CA ALA A 54 0.49 21.50 -14.88
C ALA A 54 2.01 21.68 -14.96
N TRP A 55 2.51 21.89 -16.18
CA TRP A 55 3.90 22.16 -16.49
C TRP A 55 3.99 23.20 -17.63
N SER A 56 5.21 23.62 -18.00
CA SER A 56 5.44 24.72 -18.96
C SER A 56 4.88 24.51 -20.37
N THR A 57 4.48 23.29 -20.74
CA THR A 57 4.03 22.91 -22.09
C THR A 57 2.74 22.08 -22.11
N GLY A 58 2.00 22.00 -21.01
CA GLY A 58 0.78 21.20 -20.91
C GLY A 58 0.27 21.05 -19.47
N TRP A 59 -0.86 20.35 -19.32
CA TRP A 59 -1.46 20.06 -18.01
C TRP A 59 -2.36 18.82 -18.08
N CYS A 60 -2.66 18.23 -16.92
CA CYS A 60 -3.63 17.13 -16.77
C CYS A 60 -4.76 17.53 -15.82
N GLY A 61 -5.96 17.02 -16.07
CA GLY A 61 -7.12 17.27 -15.23
C GLY A 61 -8.22 16.21 -15.36
N SER A 62 -9.00 16.09 -14.30
CA SER A 62 -10.10 15.15 -14.14
C SER A 62 -11.45 15.86 -14.28
N ILE A 63 -12.46 15.16 -14.77
CA ILE A 63 -13.81 15.68 -14.94
C ILE A 63 -14.62 15.30 -13.70
N ALA A 64 -14.82 16.28 -12.81
CA ALA A 64 -15.68 16.14 -11.65
C ALA A 64 -17.13 16.36 -12.07
N VAL A 65 -17.98 15.33 -11.92
CA VAL A 65 -19.42 15.38 -12.23
C VAL A 65 -20.22 15.27 -10.93
N ARG A 66 -20.86 16.36 -10.53
CA ARG A 66 -21.69 16.43 -9.33
C ARG A 66 -23.15 16.13 -9.67
N ASN A 67 -23.73 15.14 -8.99
CA ASN A 67 -25.12 14.76 -9.14
C ASN A 67 -25.96 15.33 -7.98
N ALA A 68 -26.70 16.42 -8.21
CA ALA A 68 -27.63 16.99 -7.25
C ALA A 68 -29.08 16.49 -7.45
N THR A 69 -29.25 15.29 -8.00
CA THR A 69 -30.53 14.56 -8.07
C THR A 69 -30.64 13.51 -6.96
N THR A 70 -31.84 13.01 -6.74
CA THR A 70 -32.16 11.92 -5.79
C THR A 70 -31.93 10.51 -6.37
N SER A 71 -31.41 10.39 -7.58
CA SER A 71 -31.21 9.11 -8.28
C SER A 71 -29.76 8.94 -8.73
N THR A 72 -29.29 7.70 -8.94
CA THR A 72 -27.94 7.50 -9.50
C THR A 72 -27.94 7.85 -10.98
N ALA A 73 -27.10 8.80 -11.38
CA ALA A 73 -26.91 9.19 -12.76
C ALA A 73 -25.86 8.28 -13.42
N GLN A 74 -26.24 7.54 -14.46
CA GLN A 74 -25.27 6.87 -15.33
C GLN A 74 -24.74 7.89 -16.34
N LEU A 75 -23.42 8.08 -16.37
CA LEU A 75 -22.74 9.02 -17.26
C LEU A 75 -22.49 8.33 -18.60
N THR A 76 -22.73 9.02 -19.72
CA THR A 76 -22.57 8.42 -21.06
C THR A 76 -21.55 9.14 -21.91
N THR A 77 -21.58 10.47 -21.96
CA THR A 77 -20.54 11.29 -22.60
C THR A 77 -20.30 12.58 -21.83
N THR A 78 -19.11 13.12 -21.97
CA THR A 78 -18.77 14.49 -21.55
C THR A 78 -17.98 15.19 -22.65
N SER A 79 -18.10 16.51 -22.79
CA SER A 79 -17.45 17.23 -23.89
C SER A 79 -17.10 18.67 -23.57
N PHE A 80 -15.97 19.13 -24.11
CA PHE A 80 -15.42 20.48 -23.92
C PHE A 80 -14.65 20.92 -25.17
N SER A 81 -14.51 22.24 -25.36
CA SER A 81 -13.64 22.80 -26.39
C SER A 81 -12.19 22.81 -25.91
N LEU A 82 -11.26 22.44 -26.80
CA LEU A 82 -9.83 22.64 -26.58
C LEU A 82 -9.50 24.13 -26.56
N PRO A 83 -8.71 24.62 -25.60
CA PRO A 83 -8.09 25.94 -25.69
C PRO A 83 -7.29 26.11 -26.99
N PRO A 84 -7.22 27.32 -27.58
CA PRO A 84 -6.45 27.57 -28.81
C PRO A 84 -4.99 27.11 -28.69
N GLY A 85 -4.52 26.35 -29.67
CA GLY A 85 -3.15 25.80 -29.70
C GLY A 85 -2.91 24.56 -28.83
N SER A 86 -3.92 24.04 -28.13
CA SER A 86 -3.82 22.78 -27.37
C SER A 86 -4.23 21.54 -28.19
N SER A 87 -3.67 20.38 -27.83
CA SER A 87 -4.09 19.08 -28.34
C SER A 87 -4.24 18.06 -27.21
N LEU A 88 -5.17 17.12 -27.36
CA LEU A 88 -5.34 16.00 -26.44
C LEU A 88 -4.16 15.03 -26.58
N ARG A 89 -3.40 14.81 -25.49
CA ARG A 89 -2.19 13.99 -25.47
C ARG A 89 -2.43 12.57 -24.94
N SER A 90 -3.25 12.44 -23.90
CA SER A 90 -3.56 11.18 -23.22
C SER A 90 -4.85 11.30 -22.41
N TRP A 91 -5.45 10.16 -22.06
CA TRP A 91 -6.73 10.04 -21.37
C TRP A 91 -6.81 8.74 -20.58
N TRP A 92 -7.71 8.68 -19.60
CA TRP A 92 -8.03 7.46 -18.85
C TRP A 92 -9.53 7.40 -18.53
N ASN A 93 -10.05 6.17 -18.35
CA ASN A 93 -11.44 5.90 -18.00
C ASN A 93 -12.48 6.62 -18.90
N ALA A 94 -12.17 6.74 -20.19
CA ALA A 94 -13.07 7.13 -21.28
C ALA A 94 -12.41 6.85 -22.64
N THR A 95 -13.20 6.87 -23.72
CA THR A 95 -12.72 6.83 -25.11
C THR A 95 -12.95 8.18 -25.77
N PRO A 96 -11.91 8.89 -26.26
CA PRO A 96 -12.06 10.21 -26.85
C PRO A 96 -12.50 10.16 -28.33
N SER A 97 -13.09 11.27 -28.77
CA SER A 97 -13.17 11.71 -30.16
C SER A 97 -12.90 13.21 -30.20
N VAL A 98 -12.15 13.67 -31.20
CA VAL A 98 -11.79 15.09 -31.38
C VAL A 98 -12.24 15.56 -32.76
N ALA A 99 -13.15 16.54 -32.79
CA ALA A 99 -13.69 17.09 -34.03
C ALA A 99 -13.92 18.61 -33.90
N GLY A 100 -13.46 19.39 -34.88
CA GLY A 100 -13.67 20.85 -34.88
C GLY A 100 -13.13 21.59 -33.65
N GLY A 101 -12.06 21.08 -33.03
CA GLY A 101 -11.52 21.62 -31.77
C GLY A 101 -12.29 21.22 -30.51
N LYS A 102 -13.34 20.40 -30.61
CA LYS A 102 -14.09 19.87 -29.45
C LYS A 102 -13.65 18.44 -29.12
N VAL A 103 -13.32 18.18 -27.86
CA VAL A 103 -13.17 16.83 -27.31
C VAL A 103 -14.54 16.33 -26.86
N THR A 104 -14.87 15.09 -27.22
CA THR A 104 -15.95 14.32 -26.60
C THR A 104 -15.35 13.05 -26.02
N LEU A 105 -15.49 12.85 -24.71
CA LEU A 105 -15.09 11.63 -24.01
C LEU A 105 -16.34 10.77 -23.81
N THR A 106 -16.36 9.58 -24.40
CA THR A 106 -17.37 8.56 -24.17
C THR A 106 -17.01 7.81 -22.89
N MET A 107 -17.91 7.85 -21.91
CA MET A 107 -17.69 7.23 -20.60
C MET A 107 -17.87 5.71 -20.69
N PRO A 108 -17.12 4.91 -19.90
CA PRO A 108 -17.34 3.47 -19.80
C PRO A 108 -18.68 3.15 -19.14
N SER A 109 -19.24 1.99 -19.43
CA SER A 109 -20.59 1.58 -18.98
C SER A 109 -20.77 1.51 -17.44
N TRP A 110 -19.69 1.49 -16.68
CA TRP A 110 -19.69 1.55 -15.23
C TRP A 110 -19.78 2.98 -14.66
N ALA A 111 -19.40 4.02 -15.41
CA ALA A 111 -19.30 5.41 -14.91
C ALA A 111 -20.64 5.96 -14.40
N ARG A 112 -20.71 6.23 -13.10
CA ARG A 112 -21.93 6.62 -12.38
C ARG A 112 -21.61 7.64 -11.29
N ALA A 113 -22.51 8.59 -11.10
CA ALA A 113 -22.52 9.47 -9.93
C ALA A 113 -23.74 9.11 -9.06
N GLY A 114 -23.50 8.69 -7.82
CA GLY A 114 -24.57 8.44 -6.84
C GLY A 114 -25.39 9.70 -6.52
N ALA A 115 -26.57 9.54 -5.94
CA ALA A 115 -27.40 10.67 -5.52
C ALA A 115 -26.64 11.55 -4.50
N GLY A 116 -26.54 12.85 -4.75
CA GLY A 116 -25.76 13.80 -3.92
C GLY A 116 -24.23 13.72 -4.10
N ALA A 117 -23.69 12.72 -4.80
CA ALA A 117 -22.26 12.43 -4.89
C ALA A 117 -21.57 13.14 -6.06
N THR A 118 -20.23 13.08 -6.08
CA THR A 118 -19.38 13.57 -7.17
C THR A 118 -18.52 12.44 -7.73
N TYR A 119 -18.64 12.17 -9.03
CA TYR A 119 -17.75 11.26 -9.78
C TYR A 119 -16.51 12.03 -10.25
N ARG A 120 -15.31 11.42 -10.24
CA ARG A 120 -14.06 12.10 -10.68
C ARG A 120 -13.08 11.19 -11.45
N ASP A 121 -13.46 9.95 -11.80
CA ASP A 121 -12.50 8.93 -12.23
C ASP A 121 -12.04 9.03 -13.69
N THR A 122 -12.67 9.89 -14.50
CA THR A 122 -12.29 10.16 -15.89
C THR A 122 -11.44 11.42 -15.97
N GLY A 123 -10.31 11.36 -16.68
CA GLY A 123 -9.48 12.53 -16.93
C GLY A 123 -8.60 12.42 -18.17
N PHE A 124 -7.85 13.50 -18.41
CA PHE A 124 -7.09 13.72 -19.63
C PHE A 124 -5.88 14.63 -19.40
N CYS A 125 -4.95 14.64 -20.37
CA CYS A 125 -3.85 15.59 -20.43
C CYS A 125 -3.83 16.31 -21.78
N LEU A 126 -3.58 17.61 -21.77
CA LEU A 126 -3.43 18.46 -22.95
C LEU A 126 -1.99 18.94 -23.11
N THR A 127 -1.62 19.25 -24.35
CA THR A 127 -0.48 20.11 -24.67
C THR A 127 -0.89 21.59 -24.62
N GLY A 128 0.07 22.50 -24.41
CA GLY A 128 -0.14 23.95 -24.37
C GLY A 128 -0.41 24.50 -22.97
N SER A 129 0.08 25.71 -22.69
CA SER A 129 0.04 26.37 -21.38
C SER A 129 -1.26 27.18 -21.14
N ALA A 130 -2.37 26.78 -21.76
CA ALA A 130 -3.64 27.50 -21.68
C ALA A 130 -4.50 26.98 -20.51
N ALA A 131 -5.26 27.88 -19.87
CA ALA A 131 -6.09 27.55 -18.71
C ALA A 131 -7.18 26.49 -19.00
N PRO A 132 -7.66 25.76 -17.97
CA PRO A 132 -8.68 24.74 -18.13
C PRO A 132 -9.97 25.26 -18.80
N PRO A 133 -10.63 24.44 -19.65
CA PRO A 133 -11.87 24.83 -20.30
C PRO A 133 -13.02 24.89 -19.28
N THR A 134 -13.77 25.99 -19.31
CA THR A 134 -14.91 26.21 -18.43
C THR A 134 -16.07 25.25 -18.73
N ALA A 135 -16.56 24.55 -17.70
CA ALA A 135 -17.81 23.79 -17.66
C ALA A 135 -18.02 22.79 -18.84
N PRO A 136 -17.45 21.57 -18.78
CA PRO A 136 -17.73 20.52 -19.76
C PRO A 136 -19.21 20.10 -19.71
N ALA A 137 -19.85 19.99 -20.88
CA ALA A 137 -21.22 19.49 -20.98
C ALA A 137 -21.24 17.98 -20.74
N VAL A 138 -22.16 17.48 -19.91
CA VAL A 138 -22.33 16.06 -19.59
C VAL A 138 -23.69 15.54 -20.02
N VAL A 139 -23.69 14.39 -20.71
CA VAL A 139 -24.88 13.59 -20.99
C VAL A 139 -24.94 12.45 -19.98
N TRP A 140 -26.12 12.27 -19.39
CA TRP A 140 -26.38 11.28 -18.36
C TRP A 140 -27.82 10.77 -18.48
N LYS A 141 -28.13 9.67 -17.79
CA LYS A 141 -29.50 9.16 -17.62
C LYS A 141 -29.72 8.68 -16.18
N PRO A 142 -30.92 8.87 -15.60
CA PRO A 142 -31.24 8.31 -14.29
C PRO A 142 -31.34 6.79 -14.36
N LEU A 143 -30.85 6.11 -13.31
CA LEU A 143 -31.10 4.71 -13.04
C LEU A 143 -32.23 4.61 -12.02
N GLY A 144 -33.33 3.93 -12.39
CA GLY A 144 -34.49 3.75 -11.52
C GLY A 144 -34.17 2.92 -10.27
N THR A 145 -34.84 3.23 -9.16
CA THR A 145 -34.69 2.52 -7.88
C THR A 145 -35.28 1.12 -7.95
N GLN A 146 -34.59 0.13 -7.37
CA GLN A 146 -35.19 -1.16 -7.02
C GLN A 146 -36.33 -0.95 -5.99
N PRO A 147 -37.45 -1.69 -6.09
CA PRO A 147 -38.55 -1.57 -5.14
C PRO A 147 -38.21 -2.24 -3.80
N SER A 148 -38.45 -1.52 -2.71
CA SER A 148 -38.48 -2.10 -1.35
C SER A 148 -39.70 -3.00 -1.19
N PRO A 149 -39.63 -4.11 -0.41
CA PRO A 149 -40.81 -4.90 -0.06
C PRO A 149 -41.83 -4.05 0.72
N SER A 150 -43.12 -4.26 0.43
CA SER A 150 -44.24 -3.53 1.04
C SER A 150 -44.55 -4.07 2.45
N PRO A 151 -44.93 -3.22 3.42
CA PRO A 151 -45.49 -3.67 4.68
C PRO A 151 -46.88 -4.32 4.51
N THR A 152 -47.20 -5.27 5.39
CA THR A 152 -48.52 -5.90 5.53
C THR A 152 -49.46 -4.98 6.34
N PRO A 153 -50.76 -4.85 6.00
CA PRO A 153 -51.64 -3.86 6.61
C PRO A 153 -52.07 -4.19 8.05
N THR A 154 -52.27 -3.14 8.85
CA THR A 154 -52.92 -3.18 10.18
C THR A 154 -54.35 -2.61 10.07
N PRO A 155 -55.37 -3.18 10.76
CA PRO A 155 -56.77 -2.76 10.62
C PRO A 155 -57.12 -1.42 11.28
N THR A 156 -58.22 -0.82 10.80
CA THR A 156 -58.73 0.54 11.08
C THR A 156 -59.34 0.72 12.49
N PRO A 157 -59.21 1.91 13.14
CA PRO A 157 -59.62 2.13 14.54
C PRO A 157 -61.00 2.81 14.74
N SER A 158 -61.51 2.78 15.98
CA SER A 158 -62.60 3.65 16.51
C SER A 158 -62.75 3.48 18.04
N PRO A 159 -63.19 4.47 18.84
CA PRO A 159 -62.94 5.92 18.75
C PRO A 159 -62.35 6.52 20.06
N THR A 160 -61.80 7.73 19.97
CA THR A 160 -61.11 8.44 21.07
C THR A 160 -62.03 9.31 21.93
N PRO A 161 -61.86 9.34 23.27
CA PRO A 161 -62.23 10.48 24.12
C PRO A 161 -61.07 11.47 24.36
N THR A 162 -61.42 12.75 24.36
CA THR A 162 -60.63 14.01 24.42
C THR A 162 -59.60 14.10 25.58
N PRO A 163 -58.47 14.85 25.44
CA PRO A 163 -57.24 14.58 26.21
C PRO A 163 -57.05 15.34 27.52
N THR A 164 -56.09 14.86 28.32
CA THR A 164 -55.42 15.57 29.43
C THR A 164 -54.01 15.96 28.97
N PRO A 165 -53.46 17.14 29.35
CA PRO A 165 -52.16 17.62 28.84
C PRO A 165 -50.99 16.73 29.25
N THR A 166 -50.30 16.16 28.27
CA THR A 166 -49.04 15.41 28.45
C THR A 166 -47.85 16.38 28.41
N PRO A 167 -46.83 16.25 29.28
CA PRO A 167 -45.66 17.11 29.28
C PRO A 167 -44.82 16.99 28.00
N THR A 168 -44.02 18.02 27.72
CA THR A 168 -43.14 18.12 26.56
C THR A 168 -42.23 16.89 26.42
N PRO A 169 -42.16 16.25 25.24
CA PRO A 169 -41.22 15.16 25.01
C PRO A 169 -39.79 15.71 25.09
N THR A 170 -39.06 15.29 26.12
CA THR A 170 -37.61 15.50 26.18
C THR A 170 -36.97 14.64 25.10
N PHE A 171 -36.05 15.22 24.31
CA PHE A 171 -35.29 14.46 23.34
C PHE A 171 -34.42 13.43 24.08
N THR A 172 -34.80 12.15 23.99
CA THR A 172 -33.88 11.06 24.34
C THR A 172 -32.65 11.18 23.45
N PRO A 173 -31.44 11.37 24.00
CA PRO A 173 -30.25 11.40 23.17
C PRO A 173 -30.12 10.04 22.46
N THR A 174 -29.71 10.07 21.19
CA THR A 174 -29.20 8.87 20.50
C THR A 174 -28.18 8.20 21.42
N PRO A 175 -28.27 6.87 21.64
CA PRO A 175 -27.34 6.21 22.55
C PRO A 175 -25.91 6.51 22.10
N THR A 176 -25.17 7.24 22.95
CA THR A 176 -23.72 7.35 22.84
C THR A 176 -23.19 5.92 22.71
N PRO A 177 -22.28 5.62 21.76
CA PRO A 177 -21.71 4.29 21.67
C PRO A 177 -21.14 3.95 23.05
N THR A 178 -21.63 2.85 23.64
CA THR A 178 -21.11 2.36 24.92
C THR A 178 -19.60 2.33 24.80
N PRO A 179 -18.84 2.98 25.71
CA PRO A 179 -17.40 2.88 25.67
C PRO A 179 -17.06 1.40 25.82
N THR A 180 -16.62 0.79 24.71
CA THR A 180 -15.97 -0.52 24.74
C THR A 180 -14.88 -0.41 25.79
N THR A 181 -15.00 -1.22 26.84
CA THR A 181 -13.96 -1.32 27.87
C THR A 181 -12.63 -1.44 27.13
N PRO A 182 -11.65 -0.55 27.37
CA PRO A 182 -10.39 -0.64 26.66
C PRO A 182 -9.86 -2.05 26.87
N VAL A 183 -9.34 -2.66 25.79
CA VAL A 183 -8.65 -3.94 25.91
C VAL A 183 -7.42 -3.67 26.77
N VAL A 184 -7.55 -3.96 28.06
CA VAL A 184 -6.43 -3.95 28.99
C VAL A 184 -5.58 -5.13 28.57
N TRP A 185 -4.59 -4.85 27.73
CA TRP A 185 -3.47 -5.74 27.52
C TRP A 185 -2.90 -6.04 28.91
N ASP A 186 -2.92 -7.31 29.33
CA ASP A 186 -2.16 -7.75 30.51
C ASP A 186 -0.72 -7.26 30.33
N ALA A 187 -0.15 -6.69 31.39
CA ALA A 187 1.03 -5.84 31.29
C ALA A 187 2.22 -6.61 30.68
N VAL A 188 2.52 -6.33 29.40
CA VAL A 188 3.46 -7.10 28.57
C VAL A 188 4.81 -7.27 29.26
N ALA A 189 5.16 -8.51 29.60
CA ALA A 189 6.31 -8.82 30.44
C ALA A 189 7.63 -8.56 29.67
N THR A 190 8.30 -7.45 29.96
CA THR A 190 9.55 -7.09 29.28
C THR A 190 10.77 -7.76 29.94
N PRO A 191 11.83 -8.09 29.19
CA PRO A 191 12.05 -7.79 27.77
C PRO A 191 11.45 -8.83 26.81
N LEU A 192 11.08 -8.37 25.61
CA LEU A 192 10.62 -9.24 24.52
C LEU A 192 11.75 -10.12 23.95
N ARG A 193 11.37 -11.19 23.25
CA ARG A 193 12.25 -12.07 22.49
C ARG A 193 11.49 -12.72 21.33
N THR A 194 12.21 -13.38 20.42
CA THR A 194 11.59 -14.18 19.36
C THR A 194 11.62 -15.67 19.68
N ALA A 195 10.59 -16.39 19.23
CA ALA A 195 10.37 -17.82 19.45
C ALA A 195 9.75 -18.43 18.18
N GLY A 196 10.58 -18.97 17.29
CA GLY A 196 10.15 -19.33 15.93
C GLY A 196 9.69 -18.10 15.17
N ASN A 197 8.46 -18.13 14.65
CA ASN A 197 7.82 -16.99 13.99
C ASN A 197 7.04 -16.04 14.94
N MET A 198 7.09 -16.25 16.25
CA MET A 198 6.40 -15.37 17.22
C MET A 198 7.37 -14.39 17.89
N ILE A 199 6.92 -13.16 18.11
CA ILE A 199 7.44 -12.32 19.19
C ILE A 199 6.71 -12.77 20.47
N VAL A 200 7.46 -12.96 21.55
CA VAL A 200 6.93 -13.34 22.85
C VAL A 200 7.52 -12.47 23.96
N ASP A 201 6.79 -12.36 25.05
CA ASP A 201 7.22 -11.67 26.26
C ASP A 201 8.17 -12.54 27.14
N ALA A 202 8.52 -12.03 28.31
CA ALA A 202 9.40 -12.71 29.26
C ALA A 202 8.78 -14.00 29.84
N ASP A 203 7.46 -14.02 30.06
CA ASP A 203 6.70 -15.19 30.52
C ASP A 203 6.41 -16.19 29.38
N GLY A 204 6.60 -15.78 28.13
CA GLY A 204 6.47 -16.59 26.92
C GLY A 204 5.12 -16.47 26.20
N GLN A 205 4.28 -15.51 26.57
CA GLN A 205 3.03 -15.22 25.85
C GLN A 205 3.32 -14.53 24.52
N GLN A 206 2.50 -14.79 23.50
CA GLN A 206 2.65 -14.15 22.20
C GLN A 206 2.25 -12.68 22.24
N VAL A 207 3.17 -11.80 21.83
CA VAL A 207 2.94 -10.36 21.71
C VAL A 207 2.76 -10.02 20.24
N ILE A 208 1.62 -9.40 19.91
CA ILE A 208 1.41 -8.75 18.61
C ILE A 208 1.64 -7.26 18.82
N LEU A 209 2.66 -6.71 18.17
CA LEU A 209 2.88 -5.27 18.15
C LEU A 209 1.87 -4.67 17.17
N GLN A 210 1.03 -3.77 17.67
CA GLN A 210 -0.07 -3.12 16.95
C GLN A 210 0.07 -1.62 17.16
N GLY A 211 0.69 -0.92 16.20
CA GLY A 211 1.26 0.39 16.45
C GLY A 211 1.11 1.41 15.35
N VAL A 212 1.74 2.56 15.56
CA VAL A 212 1.78 3.69 14.62
C VAL A 212 3.20 4.23 14.45
N ASN A 213 3.49 4.77 13.28
CA ASN A 213 4.66 5.63 13.06
C ASN A 213 4.32 7.07 13.46
N TRP A 214 5.11 7.70 14.34
CA TRP A 214 5.00 9.12 14.68
C TRP A 214 6.30 9.85 14.27
N PHE A 215 6.36 10.27 13.01
CA PHE A 215 7.55 10.86 12.41
C PHE A 215 7.77 12.34 12.78
N GLY A 216 9.03 12.80 12.69
CA GLY A 216 9.48 14.18 12.81
C GLY A 216 10.87 14.37 13.46
N PHE A 217 11.50 13.33 14.04
CA PHE A 217 12.91 13.43 14.47
C PHE A 217 13.89 13.28 13.29
N GLU A 218 13.41 12.82 12.14
CA GLU A 218 14.16 12.61 10.90
C GLU A 218 14.08 13.79 9.91
N THR A 219 13.24 14.78 10.18
CA THR A 219 13.18 16.05 9.43
C THR A 219 13.98 17.14 10.16
N ALA A 220 14.19 18.28 9.48
CA ALA A 220 14.80 19.48 10.06
C ALA A 220 14.04 20.08 11.28
N ASN A 221 12.93 19.48 11.73
CA ASN A 221 12.33 19.77 13.03
C ASN A 221 13.11 19.13 14.20
N HIS A 222 13.72 17.96 13.98
CA HIS A 222 14.31 17.10 15.01
C HIS A 222 13.36 16.81 16.19
N ALA A 223 12.05 16.80 15.95
CA ALA A 223 11.02 16.54 16.95
C ALA A 223 9.73 16.07 16.26
N PRO A 224 8.98 15.11 16.84
CA PRO A 224 7.79 14.56 16.22
C PRO A 224 6.80 15.65 15.81
N HIS A 225 6.23 15.52 14.63
CA HIS A 225 5.38 16.54 14.06
C HIS A 225 4.05 16.70 14.84
N GLY A 226 3.43 17.88 14.72
CA GLY A 226 2.19 18.22 15.40
C GLY A 226 2.35 18.82 16.80
N LEU A 227 3.56 18.88 17.37
CA LEU A 227 3.85 19.54 18.65
C LEU A 227 3.73 21.08 18.58
N TRP A 228 3.59 21.65 17.39
CA TRP A 228 3.13 23.02 17.17
C TRP A 228 1.62 23.21 17.43
N THR A 229 0.87 22.11 17.57
CA THR A 229 -0.60 22.11 17.73
C THR A 229 -1.07 21.41 19.01
N ARG A 230 -0.38 20.36 19.47
CA ARG A 230 -0.74 19.48 20.59
C ARG A 230 0.35 19.43 21.66
N ASP A 231 -0.01 18.98 22.86
CA ASP A 231 0.98 18.46 23.82
C ASP A 231 1.41 17.03 23.43
N TYR A 232 2.68 16.69 23.63
CA TYR A 232 3.19 15.33 23.40
C TYR A 232 2.49 14.27 24.26
N LYS A 233 2.06 14.59 25.48
CA LYS A 233 1.25 13.72 26.35
C LYS A 233 -0.12 13.46 25.75
N ASP A 234 -0.78 14.52 25.23
CA ASP A 234 -2.08 14.38 24.58
C ASP A 234 -2.01 13.49 23.32
N MET A 235 -0.88 13.50 22.60
CA MET A 235 -0.65 12.60 21.46
C MET A 235 -0.54 11.14 21.92
N LEU A 236 0.36 10.85 22.85
CA LEU A 236 0.62 9.50 23.34
C LEU A 236 -0.60 8.89 24.06
N ALA A 237 -1.29 9.67 24.89
CA ALA A 237 -2.53 9.25 25.53
C ALA A 237 -3.64 8.97 24.49
N GLN A 238 -3.72 9.75 23.40
CA GLN A 238 -4.69 9.49 22.34
C GLN A 238 -4.33 8.22 21.56
N ILE A 239 -3.05 7.98 21.25
CA ILE A 239 -2.57 6.73 20.63
C ILE A 239 -2.95 5.52 21.51
N ALA A 240 -2.61 5.55 22.80
CA ALA A 240 -2.96 4.46 23.73
C ALA A 240 -4.49 4.25 23.85
N SER A 241 -5.27 5.34 23.91
CA SER A 241 -6.74 5.27 24.01
C SER A 241 -7.42 4.64 22.78
N LEU A 242 -6.73 4.59 21.64
CA LEU A 242 -7.20 3.98 20.39
C LEU A 242 -6.81 2.49 20.27
N GLY A 243 -6.19 1.90 21.31
CA GLY A 243 -5.85 0.47 21.38
C GLY A 243 -4.44 0.11 20.88
N PHE A 244 -3.71 1.06 20.27
CA PHE A 244 -2.32 0.86 19.87
C PHE A 244 -1.42 0.60 21.09
N ASN A 245 -0.50 -0.36 20.98
CA ASN A 245 0.43 -0.74 22.04
C ASN A 245 1.90 -0.37 21.74
N THR A 246 2.19 0.11 20.52
CA THR A 246 3.57 0.37 20.04
C THR A 246 3.66 1.67 19.23
N VAL A 247 4.77 2.39 19.34
CA VAL A 247 5.13 3.52 18.46
C VAL A 247 6.48 3.25 17.81
N ARG A 248 6.57 3.28 16.48
CA ARG A 248 7.85 3.38 15.74
C ARG A 248 8.20 4.86 15.64
N LEU A 249 9.41 5.21 16.08
CA LEU A 249 9.95 6.57 16.10
C LEU A 249 11.12 6.68 15.11
N PRO A 250 10.83 7.05 13.84
CA PRO A 250 11.82 7.54 12.88
C PRO A 250 12.74 8.63 13.46
N PHE A 251 14.04 8.58 13.18
CA PHE A 251 15.03 9.63 13.51
C PHE A 251 16.21 9.71 12.51
N SER A 252 16.82 10.90 12.36
CA SER A 252 18.08 11.10 11.61
C SER A 252 19.31 11.06 12.54
N LEU A 253 20.49 10.68 12.01
CA LEU A 253 21.76 10.84 12.75
C LEU A 253 22.09 12.32 13.01
N GLU A 254 21.68 13.21 12.09
CA GLU A 254 21.88 14.65 12.17
C GLU A 254 21.10 15.29 13.33
N ALA A 255 19.83 14.93 13.52
CA ALA A 255 19.03 15.31 14.68
C ALA A 255 19.69 14.89 16.01
N LEU A 256 20.22 13.67 16.09
CA LEU A 256 20.92 13.20 17.30
C LEU A 256 22.27 13.89 17.55
N ARG A 257 22.79 14.65 16.58
CA ARG A 257 23.97 15.53 16.70
C ARG A 257 23.61 17.00 16.88
N SER A 258 22.36 17.38 16.63
CA SER A 258 21.87 18.75 16.71
C SER A 258 21.72 19.25 18.14
N SER A 259 21.88 20.57 18.31
CA SER A 259 21.78 21.25 19.60
C SER A 259 20.35 21.63 20.02
N GLY A 260 19.34 21.42 19.15
CA GLY A 260 17.97 21.79 19.46
C GLY A 260 16.93 21.37 18.41
N THR A 261 15.67 21.57 18.76
CA THR A 261 14.47 21.20 18.00
C THR A 261 13.72 22.43 17.49
N THR A 262 12.95 22.29 16.40
CA THR A 262 11.95 23.27 15.95
C THR A 262 10.56 22.63 15.87
N GLY A 263 9.52 23.40 15.51
CA GLY A 263 8.16 22.86 15.38
C GLY A 263 7.45 22.50 16.70
N ILE A 264 7.90 23.02 17.84
CA ILE A 264 7.24 22.82 19.15
C ILE A 264 6.65 24.14 19.64
N ASP A 265 5.37 24.13 20.00
CA ASP A 265 4.68 25.26 20.63
C ASP A 265 4.60 25.05 22.15
N TYR A 266 5.10 26.03 22.90
CA TYR A 266 5.12 26.06 24.38
C TYR A 266 3.95 26.86 24.99
N GLY A 267 3.08 27.43 24.15
CA GLY A 267 1.99 28.32 24.54
C GLY A 267 0.92 27.64 25.39
N GLY A 268 0.62 28.22 26.54
CA GLY A 268 -0.38 27.69 27.48
C GLY A 268 0.13 26.52 28.34
N GLY A 269 1.44 26.29 28.41
CA GLY A 269 2.05 25.23 29.22
C GLY A 269 2.19 23.88 28.51
N ARG A 270 1.62 23.74 27.30
CA ARG A 270 1.88 22.61 26.40
C ARG A 270 3.39 22.47 26.17
N ASN A 271 3.87 21.23 26.06
CA ASN A 271 5.25 20.87 25.73
C ASN A 271 6.33 21.51 26.63
N ALA A 272 5.97 22.09 27.79
CA ALA A 272 6.92 22.85 28.62
C ALA A 272 8.12 22.00 29.10
N ALA A 273 7.92 20.69 29.26
CA ALA A 273 8.98 19.73 29.57
C ALA A 273 10.01 19.54 28.43
N LEU A 274 9.70 19.97 27.20
CA LEU A 274 10.55 19.86 26.02
C LEU A 274 11.40 21.12 25.77
N ALA A 275 11.11 22.23 26.46
CA ALA A 275 11.74 23.52 26.21
C ALA A 275 13.26 23.52 26.44
N GLY A 276 14.01 23.98 25.43
CA GLY A 276 15.47 24.12 25.50
C GLY A 276 16.26 22.80 25.48
N LYS A 277 15.61 21.68 25.14
CA LYS A 277 16.26 20.36 25.04
C LYS A 277 16.86 20.12 23.66
N THR A 278 17.94 19.33 23.63
CA THR A 278 18.43 18.71 22.38
C THR A 278 17.43 17.65 21.87
N PRO A 279 17.45 17.25 20.60
CA PRO A 279 16.54 16.22 20.06
C PRO A 279 16.61 14.90 20.83
N GLN A 280 17.82 14.43 21.18
CA GLN A 280 18.04 13.26 22.02
C GLN A 280 17.34 13.36 23.40
N GLN A 281 17.27 14.56 23.97
CA GLN A 281 16.61 14.84 25.25
C GLN A 281 15.10 15.04 25.13
N VAL A 282 14.59 15.46 23.97
CA VAL A 282 13.15 15.42 23.65
C VAL A 282 12.70 13.97 23.49
N MET A 283 13.53 13.14 22.82
CA MET A 283 13.31 11.70 22.69
C MET A 283 13.28 10.98 24.05
N ASP A 284 14.17 11.30 25.00
CA ASP A 284 14.07 10.78 26.38
C ASP A 284 12.67 11.01 26.98
N VAL A 285 12.18 12.26 26.93
CA VAL A 285 10.91 12.66 27.58
C VAL A 285 9.70 12.04 26.89
N ILE A 286 9.74 11.85 25.57
CA ILE A 286 8.68 11.19 24.81
C ILE A 286 8.68 9.67 25.08
N ILE A 287 9.83 9.03 25.25
CA ILE A 287 9.93 7.61 25.64
C ILE A 287 9.47 7.38 27.07
N ASP A 288 9.87 8.26 28.00
CA ASP A 288 9.46 8.19 29.41
C ASP A 288 7.95 8.42 29.56
N GLU A 289 7.34 9.28 28.74
CA GLU A 289 5.88 9.41 28.69
C GLU A 289 5.19 8.24 27.99
N ALA A 290 5.78 7.67 26.92
CA ALA A 290 5.25 6.46 26.29
C ALA A 290 5.16 5.32 27.32
N ALA A 291 6.16 5.17 28.20
CA ALA A 291 6.12 4.23 29.32
C ALA A 291 4.95 4.52 30.28
N ASN A 292 4.71 5.78 30.65
CA ASN A 292 3.58 6.18 31.50
C ASN A 292 2.22 5.85 30.87
N GLN A 293 2.11 5.88 29.53
CA GLN A 293 0.90 5.55 28.77
C GLN A 293 0.81 4.05 28.39
N GLY A 294 1.75 3.20 28.85
CA GLY A 294 1.77 1.77 28.55
C GLY A 294 2.25 1.40 27.13
N LEU A 295 2.84 2.36 26.40
CA LEU A 295 3.29 2.20 25.01
C LEU A 295 4.74 1.72 24.91
N MET A 296 4.94 0.66 24.12
CA MET A 296 6.26 0.23 23.65
C MET A 296 6.78 1.15 22.54
N VAL A 297 8.10 1.21 22.39
CA VAL A 297 8.82 2.06 21.43
C VAL A 297 9.81 1.23 20.62
N ILE A 298 9.70 1.32 19.30
CA ILE A 298 10.73 0.91 18.34
C ILE A 298 11.45 2.19 17.90
N LEU A 299 12.78 2.21 17.99
CA LEU A 299 13.59 3.28 17.41
C LEU A 299 13.94 2.90 15.97
N ASP A 300 13.67 3.78 15.01
CA ASP A 300 13.95 3.58 13.59
C ASP A 300 14.98 4.60 13.10
N ASN A 301 16.12 4.13 12.56
CA ASN A 301 17.01 5.05 11.87
C ASN A 301 16.52 5.33 10.43
N HIS A 302 15.71 6.37 10.32
CA HIS A 302 15.03 6.74 9.08
C HIS A 302 15.97 7.33 8.02
N SER A 303 17.02 8.04 8.45
CA SER A 303 18.01 8.67 7.57
C SER A 303 19.33 8.96 8.28
N GLN A 304 20.38 9.31 7.53
CA GLN A 304 21.60 9.88 8.15
C GLN A 304 21.45 11.40 8.29
N ALA A 305 20.98 12.06 7.23
CA ALA A 305 20.73 13.51 7.19
C ALA A 305 19.23 13.85 7.27
N ASP A 306 18.92 15.08 7.64
CA ASP A 306 17.53 15.53 7.80
C ASP A 306 16.75 15.55 6.49
N ASP A 307 15.45 15.17 6.57
CA ASP A 307 14.53 14.97 5.44
C ASP A 307 15.06 13.96 4.40
N GLY A 308 16.06 13.15 4.79
CA GLY A 308 16.91 12.35 3.92
C GLY A 308 16.50 10.90 3.70
N PHE A 309 15.24 10.55 3.95
CA PHE A 309 14.72 9.17 3.89
C PHE A 309 14.90 8.49 2.52
N MET A 310 14.86 9.27 1.43
CA MET A 310 15.09 8.80 0.04
C MET A 310 16.56 8.46 -0.28
N PHE A 311 17.37 8.09 0.72
CA PHE A 311 18.76 7.67 0.53
C PHE A 311 18.93 6.17 0.77
N ASP A 312 19.65 5.54 -0.14
CA ASP A 312 19.52 4.10 -0.42
C ASP A 312 20.35 3.21 0.53
N LEU A 313 21.49 3.71 1.01
CA LEU A 313 22.41 3.02 1.91
C LEU A 313 22.44 3.62 3.33
N TRP A 314 23.07 2.90 4.26
CA TRP A 314 23.30 3.28 5.67
C TRP A 314 24.62 4.07 5.87
N TYR A 315 25.25 4.51 4.79
CA TYR A 315 26.45 5.34 4.78
C TYR A 315 26.49 6.26 3.56
N GLY A 316 27.28 7.33 3.62
CA GLY A 316 27.61 8.21 2.50
C GLY A 316 26.72 9.45 2.33
N GLN A 317 25.54 9.47 2.95
CA GLN A 317 24.67 10.65 2.93
C GLN A 317 25.28 11.75 3.82
N ALA A 318 25.32 12.99 3.33
CA ALA A 318 25.90 14.16 4.01
C ALA A 318 27.31 13.96 4.62
N GLY A 319 28.07 12.95 4.17
CA GLY A 319 29.39 12.62 4.71
C GLY A 319 29.39 11.72 5.96
N PHE A 320 28.23 11.26 6.44
CA PHE A 320 28.14 10.23 7.48
C PHE A 320 28.73 8.90 6.97
N THR A 321 29.42 8.16 7.83
CA THR A 321 30.00 6.85 7.51
C THR A 321 29.21 5.71 8.17
N GLU A 322 29.46 4.46 7.76
CA GLU A 322 28.93 3.29 8.47
C GLU A 322 29.38 3.28 9.95
N ALA A 323 30.58 3.80 10.25
CA ALA A 323 31.07 3.91 11.62
C ALA A 323 30.25 4.93 12.44
N ASP A 324 29.81 6.04 11.83
CA ASP A 324 28.90 7.00 12.46
C ASP A 324 27.53 6.38 12.77
N TRP A 325 26.99 5.59 11.83
CA TRP A 325 25.72 4.86 11.99
C TRP A 325 25.81 3.81 13.10
N VAL A 326 26.81 2.94 13.07
CA VAL A 326 27.04 1.93 14.13
C VAL A 326 27.30 2.56 15.49
N ALA A 327 28.07 3.67 15.56
CA ALA A 327 28.32 4.37 16.82
C ALA A 327 27.07 5.05 17.37
N THR A 328 26.22 5.60 16.50
CA THR A 328 24.91 6.17 16.89
C THR A 328 24.00 5.09 17.47
N TRP A 329 23.92 3.93 16.82
CA TRP A 329 23.20 2.77 17.34
C TRP A 329 23.72 2.28 18.69
N GLN A 330 25.04 2.20 18.87
CA GLN A 330 25.64 1.85 20.16
C GLN A 330 25.33 2.89 21.24
N SER A 331 25.27 4.18 20.89
CA SER A 331 24.89 5.27 21.80
C SER A 331 23.44 5.11 22.28
N LEU A 332 22.49 4.97 21.36
CA LEU A 332 21.06 4.77 21.66
C LEU A 332 20.82 3.51 22.50
N ALA A 333 21.41 2.38 22.10
CA ALA A 333 21.30 1.13 22.83
C ALA A 333 21.89 1.25 24.25
N THR A 334 23.03 1.93 24.42
CA THR A 334 23.60 2.19 25.77
C THR A 334 22.71 3.14 26.59
N ARG A 335 22.10 4.14 25.96
CA ARG A 335 21.22 5.13 26.61
C ARG A 335 19.91 4.51 27.12
N TYR A 336 19.39 3.54 26.37
CA TYR A 336 18.01 3.05 26.54
C TYR A 336 17.90 1.59 26.99
N ALA A 337 19.01 0.85 27.16
CA ALA A 337 19.03 -0.52 27.69
C ALA A 337 18.35 -0.72 29.06
N ASN A 338 18.12 0.34 29.84
CA ASN A 338 17.42 0.26 31.13
C ASN A 338 15.99 0.83 31.07
N ARG A 339 15.46 1.12 29.87
CA ARG A 339 14.06 1.54 29.65
C ARG A 339 13.27 0.39 29.05
N PRO A 340 12.45 -0.35 29.85
CA PRO A 340 11.84 -1.60 29.41
C PRO A 340 10.90 -1.45 28.21
N ASN A 341 10.28 -0.28 28.03
CA ASN A 341 9.39 -0.01 26.91
C ASN A 341 10.12 0.25 25.58
N VAL A 342 11.44 0.52 25.57
CA VAL A 342 12.21 0.57 24.32
C VAL A 342 12.58 -0.85 23.93
N ILE A 343 11.80 -1.44 23.03
CA ILE A 343 11.84 -2.89 22.76
C ILE A 343 12.85 -3.29 21.70
N GLY A 344 13.34 -2.36 20.87
CA GLY A 344 14.31 -2.68 19.84
C GLY A 344 14.70 -1.54 18.89
N ALA A 345 15.55 -1.91 17.93
CA ALA A 345 16.10 -1.04 16.90
C ALA A 345 15.73 -1.56 15.50
N ASP A 346 15.11 -0.71 14.68
CA ASP A 346 14.92 -0.90 13.24
C ASP A 346 16.09 -0.22 12.52
N LEU A 347 17.01 -1.04 11.99
CA LEU A 347 18.41 -0.63 11.85
C LEU A 347 18.65 0.46 10.79
N LYS A 348 17.88 0.45 9.70
CA LYS A 348 17.76 1.52 8.71
C LYS A 348 16.41 1.37 8.02
N ASN A 349 15.67 2.47 7.92
CA ASN A 349 14.50 2.57 7.06
C ASN A 349 14.85 2.42 5.58
N GLU A 350 14.08 1.60 4.88
CA GLU A 350 14.04 1.43 3.45
C GLU A 350 15.40 1.40 2.73
N PRO A 351 16.21 0.34 2.92
CA PRO A 351 17.28 0.03 1.97
C PRO A 351 16.70 -0.19 0.56
N HIS A 352 17.26 0.50 -0.44
CA HIS A 352 16.76 0.47 -1.82
C HIS A 352 17.89 0.73 -2.83
N GLY A 353 17.61 1.01 -4.10
CA GLY A 353 18.58 1.54 -5.06
C GLY A 353 19.82 0.65 -5.25
N SER A 354 20.97 1.08 -4.74
CA SER A 354 22.21 0.32 -4.79
C SER A 354 22.41 -0.68 -3.64
N ALA A 355 21.49 -0.77 -2.67
CA ALA A 355 21.49 -1.80 -1.64
C ALA A 355 21.29 -3.19 -2.25
N THR A 356 22.09 -4.16 -1.80
CA THR A 356 22.04 -5.55 -2.24
C THR A 356 21.89 -6.51 -1.06
N TRP A 357 21.56 -7.77 -1.32
CA TRP A 357 21.37 -8.78 -0.28
C TRP A 357 22.13 -10.06 -0.62
N GLY A 358 23.04 -10.48 0.26
CA GLY A 358 23.79 -11.74 0.16
C GLY A 358 24.91 -11.76 -0.89
N THR A 359 25.29 -10.59 -1.43
CA THR A 359 26.38 -10.44 -2.41
C THR A 359 27.78 -10.51 -1.78
N GLY A 360 27.89 -10.27 -0.47
CA GLY A 360 29.16 -10.10 0.24
C GLY A 360 29.88 -8.79 -0.04
N ALA A 361 29.28 -7.87 -0.82
CA ALA A 361 29.86 -6.57 -1.15
C ALA A 361 29.73 -5.54 -0.01
N ALA A 362 30.35 -4.37 -0.17
CA ALA A 362 30.25 -3.28 0.81
C ALA A 362 28.80 -2.81 1.01
N ASN A 363 28.02 -2.81 -0.07
CA ASN A 363 26.58 -2.53 -0.14
C ASN A 363 25.69 -3.78 0.06
N ASP A 364 26.18 -4.83 0.74
CA ASP A 364 25.33 -5.96 1.19
C ASP A 364 24.62 -5.60 2.51
N TRP A 365 23.35 -5.21 2.42
CA TRP A 365 22.51 -4.83 3.56
C TRP A 365 22.44 -5.94 4.61
N ARG A 366 22.31 -7.21 4.19
CA ARG A 366 22.30 -8.37 5.09
C ARG A 366 23.55 -8.41 5.97
N ARG A 367 24.69 -8.00 5.44
CA ARG A 367 25.97 -7.94 6.17
C ARG A 367 26.08 -6.70 7.05
N ALA A 368 25.45 -5.59 6.70
CA ALA A 368 25.41 -4.40 7.54
C ALA A 368 24.46 -4.58 8.73
N ALA A 369 23.28 -5.18 8.51
CA ALA A 369 22.37 -5.59 9.57
C ALA A 369 23.05 -6.56 10.56
N GLU A 370 23.86 -7.52 10.08
CA GLU A 370 24.72 -8.34 10.93
C GLU A 370 25.72 -7.52 11.76
N ARG A 371 26.32 -6.46 11.21
CA ARG A 371 27.30 -5.63 11.94
C ARG A 371 26.62 -4.73 12.97
N ALA A 372 25.62 -3.95 12.57
CA ALA A 372 24.89 -3.03 13.45
C ALA A 372 24.04 -3.76 14.50
N GLY A 373 23.31 -4.81 14.12
CA GLY A 373 22.51 -5.60 15.07
C GLY A 373 23.36 -6.22 16.17
N ASN A 374 24.55 -6.75 15.83
CA ASN A 374 25.50 -7.25 16.83
C ASN A 374 26.13 -6.13 17.68
N ALA A 375 26.34 -4.94 17.11
CA ALA A 375 26.82 -3.78 17.85
C ALA A 375 25.77 -3.24 18.86
N VAL A 376 24.48 -3.24 18.49
CA VAL A 376 23.34 -2.94 19.37
C VAL A 376 23.23 -3.98 20.49
N LEU A 377 23.21 -5.28 20.14
CA LEU A 377 23.09 -6.37 21.11
C LEU A 377 24.27 -6.42 22.10
N GLY A 378 25.46 -5.95 21.70
CA GLY A 378 26.60 -5.75 22.59
C GLY A 378 26.43 -4.63 23.64
N LYS A 379 25.32 -3.88 23.59
CA LYS A 379 24.93 -2.83 24.56
C LYS A 379 23.57 -3.11 25.21
N ALA A 380 22.59 -3.52 24.41
CA ALA A 380 21.25 -3.91 24.84
C ALA A 380 20.94 -5.37 24.42
N PRO A 381 21.48 -6.39 25.11
CA PRO A 381 21.40 -7.80 24.71
C PRO A 381 19.99 -8.41 24.77
N HIS A 382 19.00 -7.62 25.20
CA HIS A 382 17.60 -7.98 25.32
C HIS A 382 16.70 -7.30 24.26
N TRP A 383 17.23 -6.37 23.47
CA TRP A 383 16.49 -5.70 22.39
C TRP A 383 16.20 -6.61 21.21
N LEU A 384 15.00 -6.46 20.64
CA LEU A 384 14.71 -6.93 19.29
C LEU A 384 15.52 -6.12 18.27
N ILE A 385 15.94 -6.79 17.20
CA ILE A 385 16.61 -6.19 16.06
C ILE A 385 15.69 -6.41 14.87
N PHE A 386 15.07 -5.33 14.42
CA PHE A 386 14.22 -5.30 13.24
C PHE A 386 15.11 -5.05 12.03
N VAL A 387 14.90 -5.84 10.98
CA VAL A 387 15.70 -5.78 9.75
C VAL A 387 14.78 -5.79 8.54
N GLU A 388 14.70 -4.63 7.89
CA GLU A 388 13.97 -4.47 6.63
C GLU A 388 14.62 -5.23 5.46
N GLY A 389 13.90 -5.34 4.35
CA GLY A 389 14.40 -5.89 3.09
C GLY A 389 15.29 -4.93 2.30
N ILE A 390 15.36 -5.15 0.98
CA ILE A 390 15.86 -4.17 0.00
C ILE A 390 14.77 -3.84 -1.03
N GLU A 391 15.06 -2.99 -2.02
CA GLU A 391 14.27 -2.90 -3.26
C GLU A 391 14.74 -3.93 -4.31
N GLY A 392 16.06 -3.97 -4.53
CA GLY A 392 16.71 -4.60 -5.68
C GLY A 392 16.72 -6.13 -5.68
N GLN A 393 17.39 -6.71 -6.68
CA GLN A 393 17.49 -8.16 -6.85
C GLN A 393 18.45 -8.81 -5.83
N VAL A 394 18.04 -9.91 -5.20
CA VAL A 394 18.82 -10.62 -4.16
C VAL A 394 19.77 -11.69 -4.72
N ALA A 395 20.90 -11.91 -4.06
CA ALA A 395 21.84 -12.97 -4.42
C ALA A 395 21.26 -14.37 -4.10
N GLY A 396 21.38 -15.28 -5.07
CA GLY A 396 20.72 -16.59 -5.06
C GLY A 396 19.35 -16.60 -5.75
N GLY A 397 18.86 -15.45 -6.22
CA GLY A 397 17.61 -15.33 -6.97
C GLY A 397 16.35 -15.20 -6.09
N GLN A 398 15.27 -14.77 -6.73
CA GLN A 398 13.97 -14.47 -6.12
C GLN A 398 12.81 -14.85 -7.05
N GLN A 399 11.58 -14.82 -6.54
CA GLN A 399 10.38 -15.25 -7.26
C GLN A 399 9.59 -14.07 -7.86
N LEU A 400 9.74 -12.86 -7.31
CA LEU A 400 9.06 -11.65 -7.81
C LEU A 400 10.03 -10.73 -8.58
N ASP A 401 9.47 -9.98 -9.53
CA ASP A 401 10.23 -9.11 -10.44
C ASP A 401 10.69 -7.80 -9.78
N ARG A 402 9.91 -7.28 -8.84
CA ARG A 402 10.14 -6.03 -8.08
C ARG A 402 9.46 -6.08 -6.71
N HIS A 403 9.86 -5.18 -5.83
CA HIS A 403 9.30 -4.97 -4.49
C HIS A 403 9.14 -3.47 -4.20
N TRP A 404 8.63 -3.14 -3.01
CA TRP A 404 8.81 -1.82 -2.41
C TRP A 404 10.23 -1.66 -1.87
N TRP A 405 10.63 -0.42 -1.59
CA TRP A 405 11.81 -0.14 -0.77
C TRP A 405 11.59 -0.77 0.62
N GLY A 406 12.63 -1.34 1.23
CA GLY A 406 12.50 -2.15 2.47
C GLY A 406 11.64 -3.44 2.33
N GLY A 407 11.00 -3.72 1.18
CA GLY A 407 10.03 -4.81 1.04
C GLY A 407 10.61 -6.17 0.62
N ASN A 408 11.75 -6.21 -0.08
CA ASN A 408 12.31 -7.46 -0.60
C ASN A 408 13.07 -8.24 0.47
N LEU A 409 12.40 -9.22 1.07
CA LEU A 409 12.98 -10.20 1.98
C LEU A 409 13.17 -11.58 1.33
N GLU A 410 13.10 -11.71 0.00
CA GLU A 410 13.26 -13.01 -0.68
C GLU A 410 14.67 -13.61 -0.51
N GLY A 411 15.65 -12.75 -0.24
CA GLY A 411 17.03 -13.13 0.03
C GLY A 411 17.21 -13.95 1.30
N VAL A 412 16.27 -13.90 2.25
CA VAL A 412 16.33 -14.64 3.53
C VAL A 412 16.39 -16.16 3.31
N ARG A 413 15.79 -16.69 2.22
CA ARG A 413 15.84 -18.12 1.86
C ARG A 413 17.24 -18.70 1.80
N ASN A 414 18.14 -17.99 1.12
CA ASN A 414 19.50 -18.43 0.81
C ASN A 414 20.53 -17.74 1.71
N ASN A 415 20.21 -16.52 2.14
CA ASN A 415 21.08 -15.60 2.85
C ASN A 415 20.31 -14.99 4.04
N PRO A 416 19.98 -15.77 5.10
CA PRO A 416 19.41 -15.21 6.32
C PRO A 416 20.45 -14.37 7.10
N VAL A 417 19.98 -13.34 7.79
CA VAL A 417 20.76 -12.53 8.75
C VAL A 417 21.13 -13.39 9.97
N ARG A 418 22.38 -13.30 10.43
CA ARG A 418 22.88 -14.07 11.58
C ARG A 418 23.39 -13.18 12.70
N LEU A 419 22.52 -12.95 13.69
CA LEU A 419 22.88 -12.27 14.93
C LEU A 419 23.59 -13.23 15.91
N SER A 420 24.46 -12.67 16.75
CA SER A 420 25.24 -13.36 17.78
C SER A 420 24.41 -13.75 19.00
N THR A 421 23.33 -13.03 19.28
CA THR A 421 22.35 -13.35 20.33
C THR A 421 21.11 -13.98 19.69
N PRO A 422 20.81 -15.27 19.93
CA PRO A 422 19.59 -15.92 19.47
C PRO A 422 18.32 -15.29 20.05
N GLY A 423 17.18 -15.44 19.36
CA GLY A 423 15.88 -14.97 19.87
C GLY A 423 15.70 -13.45 19.82
N ARG A 424 16.38 -12.75 18.90
CA ARG A 424 16.35 -11.27 18.78
C ARG A 424 15.97 -10.74 17.40
N LEU A 425 16.09 -11.54 16.33
CA LEU A 425 15.84 -11.11 14.96
C LEU A 425 14.34 -11.12 14.62
N VAL A 426 13.83 -9.98 14.14
CA VAL A 426 12.54 -9.82 13.47
C VAL A 426 12.82 -9.25 12.07
N TYR A 427 12.11 -9.69 11.04
CA TYR A 427 12.20 -9.05 9.73
C TYR A 427 11.06 -8.05 9.51
N SER A 428 11.37 -6.93 8.88
CA SER A 428 10.53 -5.72 8.86
C SER A 428 10.17 -5.25 7.44
N PRO A 429 9.32 -5.97 6.67
CA PRO A 429 8.94 -5.55 5.32
C PRO A 429 8.04 -4.31 5.34
N HIS A 430 8.26 -3.41 4.37
CA HIS A 430 7.32 -2.35 4.00
C HIS A 430 6.47 -2.78 2.80
N GLU A 431 5.18 -2.40 2.80
CA GLU A 431 4.24 -2.71 1.74
C GLU A 431 3.18 -1.62 1.62
N TYR A 432 3.09 -1.01 0.44
CA TYR A 432 2.29 0.18 0.17
C TYR A 432 1.28 0.01 -0.96
N GLY A 433 0.37 0.98 -1.09
CA GLY A 433 -0.72 0.97 -2.05
C GLY A 433 -0.48 1.85 -3.29
N PRO A 434 -1.46 1.91 -4.21
CA PRO A 434 -1.42 2.77 -5.40
C PRO A 434 -1.42 4.28 -5.08
N GLY A 435 -1.68 4.68 -3.82
CA GLY A 435 -1.54 6.07 -3.36
C GLY A 435 -0.09 6.54 -3.26
N VAL A 436 0.86 5.61 -3.04
CA VAL A 436 2.31 5.88 -3.00
C VAL A 436 2.93 5.66 -4.38
N PHE A 437 2.72 4.48 -4.99
CA PHE A 437 3.15 4.21 -6.36
C PHE A 437 2.20 3.27 -7.11
N ALA A 438 1.90 3.61 -8.36
CA ALA A 438 1.01 2.84 -9.25
C ALA A 438 1.69 1.58 -9.82
N GLN A 439 2.05 0.64 -8.94
CA GLN A 439 2.58 -0.67 -9.31
C GLN A 439 1.62 -1.44 -10.24
N PRO A 440 2.12 -2.23 -11.20
CA PRO A 440 1.30 -2.79 -12.28
C PRO A 440 0.20 -3.74 -11.82
N TRP A 441 0.35 -4.41 -10.66
CA TRP A 441 -0.68 -5.31 -10.14
C TRP A 441 -1.96 -4.59 -9.70
N PHE A 442 -1.90 -3.29 -9.37
CA PHE A 442 -3.08 -2.51 -9.00
C PHE A 442 -4.02 -2.22 -10.16
N SER A 443 -3.59 -2.40 -11.42
CA SER A 443 -4.47 -2.33 -12.60
C SER A 443 -5.01 -3.69 -13.05
N SER A 444 -4.62 -4.79 -12.41
CA SER A 444 -5.03 -6.14 -12.79
C SER A 444 -6.45 -6.47 -12.28
N PRO A 445 -7.30 -7.16 -13.08
CA PRO A 445 -8.53 -7.76 -12.55
C PRO A 445 -8.24 -8.84 -11.51
N ASP A 446 -7.10 -9.53 -11.62
CA ASP A 446 -6.64 -10.57 -10.70
C ASP A 446 -5.85 -9.99 -9.50
N MET A 447 -5.94 -8.66 -9.23
CA MET A 447 -5.16 -7.95 -8.19
C MET A 447 -5.14 -8.69 -6.85
N SER A 448 -6.28 -9.20 -6.39
CA SER A 448 -6.37 -9.86 -5.08
C SER A 448 -5.53 -11.13 -5.00
N THR A 449 -5.60 -12.00 -6.01
CA THR A 449 -4.78 -13.21 -6.10
C THR A 449 -3.29 -12.87 -6.23
N ILE A 450 -2.96 -11.84 -7.03
CA ILE A 450 -1.58 -11.39 -7.23
C ILE A 450 -0.99 -10.84 -5.93
N LEU A 451 -1.73 -10.01 -5.19
CA LEU A 451 -1.26 -9.47 -3.91
C LEU A 451 -0.99 -10.58 -2.88
N ALA A 452 -1.91 -11.54 -2.73
CA ALA A 452 -1.73 -12.67 -1.81
C ALA A 452 -0.50 -13.53 -2.17
N ASP A 453 -0.31 -13.83 -3.46
CA ASP A 453 0.89 -14.53 -3.97
C ASP A 453 2.18 -13.72 -3.71
N ARG A 454 2.13 -12.40 -3.94
CA ARG A 454 3.26 -11.49 -3.72
C ARG A 454 3.67 -11.38 -2.25
N TRP A 455 2.75 -11.18 -1.31
CA TRP A 455 3.09 -11.10 0.11
C TRP A 455 3.66 -12.43 0.63
N THR A 456 3.04 -13.54 0.24
CA THR A 456 3.52 -14.90 0.56
C THR A 456 4.94 -15.14 0.05
N LYS A 457 5.24 -14.77 -1.20
CA LYS A 457 6.56 -14.92 -1.81
C LYS A 457 7.60 -13.92 -1.31
N GLY A 458 7.22 -12.67 -1.06
CA GLY A 458 8.14 -11.61 -0.65
C GLY A 458 8.66 -11.78 0.76
N PHE A 459 7.76 -12.04 1.72
CA PHE A 459 8.10 -12.08 3.14
C PHE A 459 7.29 -13.08 3.98
N GLY A 460 6.04 -13.38 3.61
CA GLY A 460 5.14 -14.25 4.40
C GLY A 460 5.73 -15.62 4.72
N TYR A 461 6.40 -16.24 3.73
CA TYR A 461 7.06 -17.54 3.86
C TYR A 461 8.07 -17.63 5.04
N ILE A 462 8.60 -16.51 5.53
CA ILE A 462 9.53 -16.45 6.67
C ILE A 462 8.78 -16.80 7.96
N SER A 463 7.55 -16.30 8.12
CA SER A 463 6.66 -16.69 9.21
C SER A 463 6.13 -18.11 9.00
N ASP A 464 5.64 -18.42 7.79
CA ASP A 464 5.02 -19.72 7.47
C ASP A 464 5.98 -20.92 7.68
N SER A 465 7.28 -20.70 7.49
CA SER A 465 8.34 -21.69 7.71
C SER A 465 8.86 -21.75 9.16
N GLY A 466 8.38 -20.89 10.06
CA GLY A 466 8.89 -20.77 11.42
C GLY A 466 10.27 -20.12 11.53
N THR A 467 10.78 -19.48 10.46
CA THR A 467 12.16 -18.97 10.37
C THR A 467 12.41 -17.79 11.31
N ALA A 468 11.51 -16.80 11.32
CA ALA A 468 11.56 -15.62 12.17
C ALA A 468 10.19 -14.90 12.16
N PRO A 469 9.90 -14.00 13.13
CA PRO A 469 8.69 -13.19 13.10
C PRO A 469 8.75 -12.11 12.03
N ILE A 470 7.57 -11.68 11.59
CA ILE A 470 7.37 -10.51 10.73
C ILE A 470 6.67 -9.39 11.53
N LEU A 471 7.22 -8.18 11.43
CA LEU A 471 6.54 -6.93 11.75
C LEU A 471 6.43 -6.14 10.44
N VAL A 472 5.26 -5.71 10.01
CA VAL A 472 5.15 -4.77 8.87
C VAL A 472 5.49 -3.38 9.37
N GLY A 473 6.70 -2.90 9.07
CA GLY A 473 7.25 -1.63 9.57
C GLY A 473 6.40 -0.43 9.16
N GLU A 474 5.97 -0.42 7.90
CA GLU A 474 5.09 0.58 7.34
C GLU A 474 4.09 -0.01 6.34
N PHE A 475 2.86 0.47 6.45
CA PHE A 475 1.80 0.36 5.45
C PHE A 475 0.82 1.52 5.65
N GLY A 476 0.33 2.13 4.57
CA GLY A 476 -0.49 3.33 4.65
C GLY A 476 -1.33 3.60 3.40
N ALA A 477 -2.44 4.30 3.59
CA ALA A 477 -3.35 4.73 2.53
C ALA A 477 -4.11 5.99 2.93
N LYS A 478 -4.45 6.85 1.95
CA LYS A 478 -5.46 7.91 2.10
C LYS A 478 -6.85 7.30 2.19
N ASN A 479 -7.22 6.49 1.21
CA ASN A 479 -8.56 5.94 1.06
C ASN A 479 -8.61 4.50 1.58
N VAL A 480 -9.60 4.22 2.42
CA VAL A 480 -9.90 2.89 2.98
C VAL A 480 -11.30 2.41 2.57
N GLY A 481 -11.83 2.97 1.48
CA GLY A 481 -13.14 2.66 0.90
C GLY A 481 -13.07 1.57 -0.18
N LEU A 482 -14.05 0.66 -0.17
CA LEU A 482 -14.16 -0.48 -1.11
C LEU A 482 -14.36 -0.06 -2.58
N ASP A 483 -14.80 1.15 -2.81
CA ASP A 483 -14.91 1.82 -4.11
C ASP A 483 -13.53 2.07 -4.75
N THR A 484 -12.54 2.46 -3.95
CA THR A 484 -11.18 2.77 -4.41
C THR A 484 -10.28 1.53 -4.55
N VAL A 485 -9.33 1.56 -5.49
CA VAL A 485 -8.29 0.50 -5.61
C VAL A 485 -7.40 0.47 -4.37
N GLU A 486 -7.02 1.65 -3.87
CA GLU A 486 -6.22 1.84 -2.65
C GLU A 486 -6.91 1.21 -1.43
N GLY A 487 -8.19 1.50 -1.24
CA GLY A 487 -8.98 0.96 -0.14
C GLY A 487 -9.19 -0.55 -0.21
N ARG A 488 -9.33 -1.14 -1.41
CA ARG A 488 -9.36 -2.60 -1.57
C ARG A 488 -8.00 -3.25 -1.26
N TRP A 489 -6.89 -2.67 -1.71
CA TRP A 489 -5.55 -3.16 -1.35
C TRP A 489 -5.34 -3.15 0.17
N ILE A 490 -5.53 -2.02 0.85
CA ILE A 490 -5.22 -1.93 2.28
C ILE A 490 -6.16 -2.79 3.14
N ARG A 491 -7.43 -2.94 2.74
CA ARG A 491 -8.37 -3.87 3.37
C ARG A 491 -7.92 -5.32 3.24
N GLN A 492 -7.45 -5.72 2.05
CA GLN A 492 -6.94 -7.07 1.84
C GLN A 492 -5.63 -7.30 2.59
N PHE A 493 -4.76 -6.30 2.69
CA PHE A 493 -3.49 -6.42 3.39
C PHE A 493 -3.69 -6.48 4.92
N ALA A 494 -4.64 -5.71 5.45
CA ALA A 494 -5.10 -5.85 6.83
C ALA A 494 -5.73 -7.23 7.10
N ASP A 495 -6.58 -7.74 6.21
CA ASP A 495 -7.14 -9.11 6.32
C ASP A 495 -6.03 -10.18 6.35
N TYR A 496 -5.01 -10.04 5.49
CA TYR A 496 -3.84 -10.91 5.46
C TYR A 496 -3.03 -10.85 6.77
N MET A 497 -2.72 -9.66 7.28
CA MET A 497 -1.99 -9.50 8.55
C MET A 497 -2.79 -10.03 9.75
N GLY A 498 -4.10 -9.75 9.80
CA GLY A 498 -5.00 -10.20 10.87
C GLY A 498 -5.08 -11.72 10.96
N ARG A 499 -5.31 -12.39 9.81
CA ARG A 499 -5.36 -13.87 9.74
C ARG A 499 -4.04 -14.54 10.09
N ASN A 500 -2.91 -13.91 9.79
CA ASN A 500 -1.58 -14.46 10.03
C ASN A 500 -1.00 -14.07 11.42
N ALA A 501 -1.73 -13.26 12.20
CA ALA A 501 -1.26 -12.64 13.44
C ALA A 501 0.09 -11.92 13.28
N THR A 502 0.28 -11.23 12.16
CA THR A 502 1.47 -10.43 11.87
C THR A 502 1.50 -9.19 12.79
N SER A 503 2.68 -8.81 13.28
CA SER A 503 2.85 -7.51 13.96
C SER A 503 2.92 -6.36 12.94
N TRP A 504 2.58 -5.13 13.31
CA TRP A 504 2.52 -4.02 12.36
C TRP A 504 2.59 -2.64 13.01
N THR A 505 3.10 -1.67 12.25
CA THR A 505 3.05 -0.23 12.56
C THR A 505 2.47 0.55 11.37
N PHE A 506 1.32 1.20 11.57
CA PHE A 506 0.64 1.93 10.50
C PHE A 506 1.40 3.21 10.14
N TRP A 507 1.55 3.51 8.85
CA TRP A 507 2.05 4.79 8.35
C TRP A 507 0.88 5.72 7.96
N SER A 508 0.61 6.78 8.71
CA SER A 508 1.24 7.19 9.98
C SER A 508 0.19 7.72 10.97
N TRP A 509 0.63 8.08 12.18
CA TRP A 509 -0.16 8.91 13.09
C TRP A 509 -0.48 10.27 12.46
N ASN A 510 0.53 10.84 11.79
CA ASN A 510 0.61 12.21 11.30
C ASN A 510 -0.30 12.45 10.08
N PRO A 511 -1.14 13.51 10.05
CA PRO A 511 -1.94 13.84 8.88
C PRO A 511 -1.08 14.28 7.68
N ASN A 512 0.14 14.80 7.91
CA ASN A 512 0.93 15.49 6.89
C ASN A 512 1.87 14.58 6.06
N SER A 513 1.65 13.26 6.03
CA SER A 513 2.28 12.42 4.98
C SER A 513 1.62 12.71 3.63
N GLY A 514 2.41 13.10 2.62
CA GLY A 514 1.90 13.70 1.38
C GLY A 514 1.11 12.74 0.48
N ASP A 515 1.39 11.44 0.55
CA ASP A 515 0.82 10.37 -0.27
C ASP A 515 -0.23 9.52 0.48
N THR A 516 -0.04 9.22 1.77
CA THR A 516 -0.93 8.41 2.62
C THR A 516 -1.83 9.20 3.58
N GLY A 517 -1.45 10.43 3.94
CA GLY A 517 -1.95 11.08 5.15
C GLY A 517 -1.71 10.23 6.41
N GLY A 518 -2.57 10.39 7.43
CA GLY A 518 -2.45 9.64 8.68
C GLY A 518 -3.77 9.19 9.30
N ILE A 519 -3.68 8.74 10.55
CA ILE A 519 -4.81 8.41 11.43
C ILE A 519 -5.50 9.68 11.94
N LEU A 520 -4.72 10.73 12.27
CA LEU A 520 -5.26 12.06 12.48
C LEU A 520 -5.64 12.73 11.15
N THR A 521 -6.53 13.71 11.21
CA THR A 521 -6.77 14.69 10.13
C THR A 521 -5.94 15.97 10.36
N ASP A 522 -5.94 16.87 9.37
CA ASP A 522 -5.08 18.07 9.31
C ASP A 522 -5.21 19.03 10.51
N ASP A 523 -6.24 18.89 11.34
CA ASP A 523 -6.42 19.65 12.60
C ASP A 523 -5.54 19.15 13.76
N TRP A 524 -4.81 18.05 13.54
CA TRP A 524 -4.00 17.30 14.51
C TRP A 524 -4.77 16.90 15.79
N ARG A 525 -6.07 16.66 15.70
CA ARG A 525 -6.97 16.27 16.82
C ARG A 525 -7.97 15.21 16.45
N THR A 526 -8.71 15.45 15.37
CA THR A 526 -9.77 14.58 14.88
C THR A 526 -9.17 13.33 14.27
N VAL A 527 -9.71 12.17 14.62
CA VAL A 527 -9.27 10.87 14.14
C VAL A 527 -10.13 10.47 12.94
N HIS A 528 -9.51 9.98 11.86
CA HIS A 528 -10.20 9.63 10.63
C HIS A 528 -11.02 8.34 10.81
N PRO A 529 -12.36 8.41 10.94
CA PRO A 529 -13.15 7.32 11.52
C PRO A 529 -13.13 6.05 10.67
N ALA A 530 -13.10 6.19 9.34
CA ALA A 530 -13.01 5.05 8.43
C ALA A 530 -11.66 4.31 8.52
N LYS A 531 -10.56 5.00 8.87
CA LYS A 531 -9.24 4.38 9.04
C LYS A 531 -9.20 3.60 10.35
N MET A 532 -9.68 4.19 11.46
CA MET A 532 -9.78 3.44 12.72
C MET A 532 -10.79 2.29 12.65
N ALA A 533 -11.89 2.39 11.91
CA ALA A 533 -12.78 1.25 11.71
C ALA A 533 -12.05 0.05 11.06
N LEU A 534 -11.17 0.30 10.09
CA LEU A 534 -10.31 -0.74 9.50
C LEU A 534 -9.26 -1.25 10.50
N LEU A 535 -8.57 -0.34 11.20
CA LEU A 535 -7.50 -0.73 12.13
C LEU A 535 -8.03 -1.46 13.38
N ASN A 536 -9.22 -1.15 13.87
CA ASN A 536 -9.88 -1.88 14.95
C ASN A 536 -10.17 -3.33 14.55
N SER A 537 -10.71 -3.56 13.35
CA SER A 537 -10.91 -4.91 12.82
C SER A 537 -9.58 -5.67 12.66
N LEU A 538 -8.50 -4.98 12.27
CA LEU A 538 -7.15 -5.57 12.23
C LEU A 538 -6.61 -5.91 13.63
N MET A 539 -6.75 -5.02 14.62
CA MET A 539 -6.37 -5.25 16.01
C MET A 539 -7.08 -6.48 16.59
N ASN A 540 -8.40 -6.55 16.37
CA ASN A 540 -9.28 -7.64 16.81
C ASN A 540 -9.07 -8.94 16.00
N ARG A 541 -8.38 -8.88 14.85
CA ARG A 541 -8.24 -9.96 13.85
C ARG A 541 -9.60 -10.46 13.32
N GLU A 542 -10.53 -9.53 13.13
CA GLU A 542 -11.79 -9.75 12.44
C GLU A 542 -11.54 -10.02 10.94
N ALA A 543 -12.48 -10.73 10.29
CA ALA A 543 -12.46 -10.87 8.84
C ALA A 543 -12.82 -9.52 8.19
N ILE A 544 -11.94 -8.99 7.34
CA ILE A 544 -12.10 -7.65 6.76
C ILE A 544 -12.58 -7.79 5.31
N ASP A 545 -13.73 -7.21 4.97
CA ASP A 545 -14.16 -7.13 3.57
C ASP A 545 -13.22 -6.20 2.77
N TYR A 546 -12.72 -6.72 1.65
CA TYR A 546 -11.89 -6.03 0.64
C TYR A 546 -12.49 -6.07 -0.78
N GLY A 547 -13.76 -6.49 -0.93
CA GLY A 547 -14.51 -6.40 -2.18
C GLY A 547 -14.17 -7.48 -3.22
N ALA A 548 -13.53 -8.57 -2.81
CA ALA A 548 -13.37 -9.74 -3.67
C ALA A 548 -14.69 -10.52 -3.79
N SER A 549 -15.00 -10.98 -5.00
CA SER A 549 -16.09 -11.95 -5.21
C SER A 549 -15.78 -13.22 -4.41
N PRO A 550 -16.74 -13.83 -3.69
CA PRO A 550 -16.48 -15.04 -2.93
C PRO A 550 -16.00 -16.16 -3.86
N THR A 551 -14.75 -16.59 -3.66
CA THR A 551 -14.26 -17.84 -4.27
C THR A 551 -15.08 -18.98 -3.67
N PRO A 552 -15.71 -19.85 -4.47
CA PRO A 552 -16.58 -20.90 -3.93
C PRO A 552 -15.77 -21.81 -3.01
N THR A 553 -16.17 -21.91 -1.75
CA THR A 553 -15.56 -22.79 -0.76
C THR A 553 -15.47 -24.20 -1.32
N PRO A 554 -14.29 -24.84 -1.38
CA PRO A 554 -14.19 -26.19 -1.89
C PRO A 554 -15.03 -27.12 -1.01
N THR A 555 -15.99 -27.82 -1.63
CA THR A 555 -16.81 -28.83 -0.96
C THR A 555 -15.88 -29.81 -0.25
N PRO A 556 -16.07 -30.08 1.06
CA PRO A 556 -15.21 -31.01 1.77
C PRO A 556 -15.25 -32.37 1.06
N PRO A 557 -14.09 -33.05 0.89
CA PRO A 557 -14.06 -34.35 0.23
C PRO A 557 -14.96 -35.33 1.00
N PRO A 558 -15.72 -36.20 0.30
CA PRO A 558 -16.65 -37.11 0.95
C PRO A 558 -15.89 -38.01 1.94
N THR A 559 -16.35 -38.05 3.19
CA THR A 559 -15.75 -38.87 4.24
C THR A 559 -15.66 -40.32 3.76
N PRO A 560 -14.47 -40.95 3.76
CA PRO A 560 -14.33 -42.30 3.24
C PRO A 560 -15.13 -43.27 4.11
N THR A 561 -16.15 -43.89 3.51
CA THR A 561 -16.94 -44.95 4.15
C THR A 561 -15.99 -46.06 4.64
N PRO A 562 -16.07 -46.51 5.91
CA PRO A 562 -15.17 -47.52 6.42
C PRO A 562 -15.30 -48.82 5.61
N THR A 563 -14.20 -49.23 4.98
CA THR A 563 -14.15 -50.46 4.19
C THR A 563 -14.23 -51.67 5.12
N PRO A 564 -15.21 -52.59 4.94
CA PRO A 564 -15.32 -53.76 5.80
C PRO A 564 -14.12 -54.69 5.63
N THR A 565 -13.67 -55.28 6.73
CA THR A 565 -12.52 -56.19 6.78
C THR A 565 -12.75 -57.43 5.90
N PRO A 566 -11.79 -57.84 5.06
CA PRO A 566 -11.98 -58.99 4.17
C PRO A 566 -11.95 -60.33 4.92
N THR A 567 -13.02 -61.12 4.79
CA THR A 567 -13.09 -62.52 5.21
C THR A 567 -12.25 -63.42 4.28
N PRO A 568 -11.50 -64.42 4.78
CA PRO A 568 -10.62 -65.25 3.96
C PRO A 568 -11.35 -66.11 2.91
N THR A 569 -10.64 -66.37 1.80
CA THR A 569 -11.13 -66.94 0.55
C THR A 569 -11.10 -68.48 0.49
N PRO A 570 -12.13 -69.15 -0.08
CA PRO A 570 -12.03 -70.52 -0.59
C PRO A 570 -11.62 -70.58 -2.09
N THR A 571 -10.92 -71.65 -2.47
CA THR A 571 -10.23 -71.89 -3.75
C THR A 571 -11.14 -71.88 -5.01
N PRO A 572 -10.66 -71.41 -6.19
CA PRO A 572 -11.48 -71.26 -7.40
C PRO A 572 -11.70 -72.53 -8.23
N THR A 573 -12.75 -72.51 -9.04
CA THR A 573 -13.12 -73.51 -10.08
C THR A 573 -13.14 -72.83 -11.47
N PRO A 574 -12.63 -73.44 -12.55
CA PRO A 574 -12.44 -72.75 -13.83
C PRO A 574 -13.67 -72.79 -14.76
N THR A 575 -14.00 -71.65 -15.38
CA THR A 575 -14.87 -71.52 -16.57
C THR A 575 -14.50 -70.20 -17.32
N PRO A 576 -14.97 -69.93 -18.56
CA PRO A 576 -14.07 -69.85 -19.70
C PRO A 576 -13.65 -68.43 -20.15
N THR A 577 -12.62 -68.39 -20.99
CA THR A 577 -11.97 -67.21 -21.57
C THR A 577 -12.92 -66.28 -22.34
N PRO A 578 -13.04 -64.98 -21.96
CA PRO A 578 -13.57 -63.94 -22.83
C PRO A 578 -12.51 -63.41 -23.82
N THR A 579 -12.97 -63.05 -25.02
CA THR A 579 -12.21 -62.44 -26.13
C THR A 579 -11.43 -61.18 -25.71
N PRO A 580 -10.23 -60.89 -26.29
CA PRO A 580 -9.44 -59.71 -25.94
C PRO A 580 -10.24 -58.40 -26.05
N THR A 581 -10.31 -57.67 -24.94
CA THR A 581 -10.72 -56.27 -24.91
C THR A 581 -9.62 -55.42 -25.55
N PRO A 582 -9.93 -54.43 -26.40
CA PRO A 582 -8.91 -53.68 -27.12
C PRO A 582 -7.98 -52.94 -26.16
N THR A 583 -6.67 -53.03 -26.43
CA THR A 583 -5.65 -52.18 -25.80
C THR A 583 -6.07 -50.71 -25.92
N PRO A 584 -6.03 -49.91 -24.84
CA PRO A 584 -6.31 -48.49 -24.95
C PRO A 584 -5.27 -47.82 -25.84
N THR A 585 -5.69 -47.41 -27.04
CA THR A 585 -4.94 -46.48 -27.90
C THR A 585 -4.50 -45.29 -27.05
N PRO A 586 -3.22 -44.86 -27.10
CA PRO A 586 -2.75 -43.73 -26.31
C PRO A 586 -3.55 -42.48 -26.68
N THR A 587 -4.53 -42.15 -25.84
CA THR A 587 -5.47 -41.07 -26.11
C THR A 587 -4.70 -39.77 -25.90
N THR A 588 -4.63 -38.95 -26.95
CA THR A 588 -3.84 -37.73 -27.01
C THR A 588 -4.01 -36.89 -25.74
N THR A 589 -2.90 -36.63 -25.06
CA THR A 589 -2.87 -35.90 -23.77
C THR A 589 -3.69 -34.62 -23.85
N GLY A 590 -4.72 -34.52 -23.01
CA GLY A 590 -5.65 -33.40 -22.98
C GLY A 590 -5.01 -32.12 -22.47
N LEU A 591 -4.19 -31.48 -23.30
CA LEU A 591 -3.78 -30.09 -23.11
C LEU A 591 -4.48 -29.22 -24.16
N THR A 592 -5.11 -28.13 -23.74
CA THR A 592 -5.56 -27.05 -24.61
C THR A 592 -4.71 -25.81 -24.37
N VAL A 593 -4.65 -24.92 -25.36
CA VAL A 593 -3.95 -23.63 -25.24
C VAL A 593 -4.78 -22.49 -25.82
N GLU A 594 -4.83 -21.38 -25.08
CA GLU A 594 -5.44 -20.12 -25.46
C GLU A 594 -4.36 -19.03 -25.58
N LEU A 595 -4.52 -18.11 -26.55
CA LEU A 595 -3.67 -16.93 -26.73
C LEU A 595 -4.43 -15.68 -26.26
N VAL A 596 -3.97 -15.09 -25.16
CA VAL A 596 -4.59 -13.94 -24.48
C VAL A 596 -4.05 -12.63 -25.06
N ARG A 597 -4.96 -11.66 -25.28
CA ARG A 597 -4.65 -10.31 -25.80
C ARG A 597 -4.28 -9.36 -24.67
N ASP A 598 -2.98 -9.15 -24.46
CA ASP A 598 -2.48 -8.25 -23.41
C ASP A 598 -2.43 -6.79 -23.91
N SER A 599 -1.75 -6.53 -25.04
CA SER A 599 -1.66 -5.18 -25.62
C SER A 599 -1.39 -5.18 -27.13
N THR A 600 -1.72 -4.10 -27.82
CA THR A 600 -1.45 -3.88 -29.25
C THR A 600 -1.28 -2.38 -29.52
N TRP A 601 -0.35 -2.05 -30.41
CA TRP A 601 -0.07 -0.70 -30.92
C TRP A 601 0.26 -0.77 -32.42
N ASP A 602 0.40 0.38 -33.08
CA ASP A 602 0.49 0.50 -34.55
C ASP A 602 1.62 -0.30 -35.22
N SER A 603 2.62 -0.74 -34.44
CA SER A 603 3.82 -1.43 -34.91
C SER A 603 4.14 -2.74 -34.15
N GLY A 604 3.23 -3.24 -33.30
CA GLY A 604 3.48 -4.44 -32.50
C GLY A 604 2.38 -4.83 -31.53
N PHE A 605 2.60 -5.92 -30.80
CA PHE A 605 1.66 -6.45 -29.80
C PHE A 605 2.37 -7.29 -28.73
N CYS A 606 1.70 -7.52 -27.60
CA CYS A 606 2.11 -8.48 -26.57
C CYS A 606 0.98 -9.49 -26.28
N ARG A 607 1.32 -10.78 -26.17
CA ARG A 607 0.38 -11.89 -25.93
C ARG A 607 0.92 -12.84 -24.86
N SER A 608 0.03 -13.38 -24.06
CA SER A 608 0.30 -14.43 -23.08
C SER A 608 -0.44 -15.71 -23.44
N THR A 609 0.02 -16.88 -23.00
CA THR A 609 -0.66 -18.15 -23.23
C THR A 609 -1.16 -18.79 -21.94
N ARG A 610 -2.39 -19.31 -22.00
CA ARG A 610 -3.00 -20.13 -20.95
C ARG A 610 -3.05 -21.57 -21.44
N VAL A 611 -2.33 -22.47 -20.78
CA VAL A 611 -2.36 -23.91 -21.07
C VAL A 611 -3.21 -24.60 -20.01
N THR A 612 -4.20 -25.39 -20.42
CA THR A 612 -5.10 -26.10 -19.50
C THR A 612 -5.01 -27.60 -19.70
N ASN A 613 -4.83 -28.37 -18.63
CA ASN A 613 -4.95 -29.82 -18.67
C ASN A 613 -6.43 -30.23 -18.53
N THR A 614 -7.07 -30.53 -19.66
CA THR A 614 -8.43 -31.06 -19.76
C THR A 614 -8.48 -32.59 -19.63
N GLY A 615 -7.33 -33.26 -19.50
CA GLY A 615 -7.22 -34.69 -19.25
C GLY A 615 -7.39 -35.07 -17.77
N THR A 616 -7.48 -36.38 -17.50
CA THR A 616 -7.70 -36.96 -16.17
C THR A 616 -6.43 -37.36 -15.42
N ALA A 617 -5.26 -37.22 -16.04
CA ALA A 617 -3.95 -37.49 -15.43
C ALA A 617 -3.07 -36.24 -15.45
N ALA A 618 -2.17 -36.09 -14.48
CA ALA A 618 -1.23 -34.98 -14.43
C ALA A 618 -0.17 -35.12 -15.53
N VAL A 619 0.05 -34.04 -16.29
CA VAL A 619 1.09 -33.97 -17.32
C VAL A 619 2.39 -33.47 -16.66
N PRO A 620 3.53 -34.19 -16.77
CA PRO A 620 4.77 -33.84 -16.07
C PRO A 620 5.59 -32.73 -16.76
N GLY A 621 5.51 -32.64 -18.08
CA GLY A 621 6.12 -31.60 -18.91
C GLY A 621 5.32 -31.35 -20.19
N TRP A 622 5.58 -30.23 -20.87
CA TRP A 622 4.95 -29.90 -22.15
C TRP A 622 5.80 -28.92 -22.95
N ARG A 623 5.42 -28.65 -24.20
CA ARG A 623 6.01 -27.60 -25.05
C ARG A 623 4.93 -26.84 -25.79
N LEU A 624 5.13 -25.53 -25.92
CA LEU A 624 4.37 -24.67 -26.83
C LEU A 624 5.00 -24.70 -28.22
N GLN A 625 4.21 -24.61 -29.28
CA GLN A 625 4.71 -24.26 -30.60
C GLN A 625 3.72 -23.37 -31.36
N PHE A 626 4.24 -22.32 -32.00
CA PHE A 626 3.48 -21.41 -32.86
C PHE A 626 4.36 -20.81 -33.97
N ASP A 627 3.74 -20.34 -35.05
CA ASP A 627 4.45 -19.66 -36.14
C ASP A 627 4.17 -18.15 -36.12
N LEU A 628 5.23 -17.35 -36.17
CA LEU A 628 5.16 -15.89 -36.34
C LEU A 628 4.74 -15.53 -37.78
N PRO A 629 3.70 -14.71 -37.99
CA PRO A 629 3.29 -14.29 -39.33
C PRO A 629 4.36 -13.49 -40.07
N LYS A 630 4.33 -13.55 -41.42
CA LYS A 630 5.30 -12.86 -42.28
C LYS A 630 5.26 -11.36 -42.04
N GLY A 631 6.42 -10.78 -41.71
CA GLY A 631 6.56 -9.36 -41.36
C GLY A 631 6.47 -9.07 -39.85
N THR A 632 6.38 -10.11 -39.02
CA THR A 632 6.56 -10.00 -37.56
C THR A 632 7.89 -10.60 -37.10
N ALA A 633 8.40 -10.14 -35.97
CA ALA A 633 9.52 -10.73 -35.26
C ALA A 633 9.30 -10.63 -33.75
N LEU A 634 9.65 -11.66 -32.98
CA LEU A 634 9.58 -11.63 -31.52
C LEU A 634 10.62 -10.64 -30.99
N THR A 635 10.17 -9.65 -30.21
CA THR A 635 11.00 -8.56 -29.67
C THR A 635 11.37 -8.78 -28.21
N SER A 636 10.52 -9.48 -27.46
CA SER A 636 10.80 -9.92 -26.09
C SER A 636 9.92 -11.12 -25.73
N SER A 637 10.32 -11.87 -24.70
CA SER A 637 9.49 -12.93 -24.11
C SER A 637 9.85 -13.18 -22.65
N TRP A 638 8.92 -13.77 -21.91
CA TRP A 638 9.05 -14.06 -20.48
C TRP A 638 8.46 -15.44 -20.14
N ASN A 639 8.94 -15.99 -19.01
CA ASN A 639 8.43 -17.23 -18.43
C ASN A 639 8.42 -18.45 -19.38
N GLY A 640 9.46 -18.58 -20.21
CA GLY A 640 9.70 -19.76 -21.04
C GLY A 640 11.05 -19.70 -21.75
N THR A 641 11.68 -20.86 -21.96
CA THR A 641 12.89 -20.96 -22.79
C THR A 641 12.47 -21.05 -24.24
N VAL A 642 12.71 -19.98 -25.00
CA VAL A 642 12.34 -19.87 -26.42
C VAL A 642 13.47 -20.38 -27.32
N THR A 643 13.12 -21.24 -28.26
CA THR A 643 13.97 -21.60 -29.41
C THR A 643 13.22 -21.32 -30.70
N GLN A 644 13.78 -20.46 -31.56
CA GLN A 644 13.16 -20.05 -32.82
C GLN A 644 13.97 -20.56 -34.02
N SER A 645 13.28 -21.06 -35.05
CA SER A 645 13.87 -21.45 -36.33
C SER A 645 13.02 -20.91 -37.48
N GLY A 646 13.53 -19.88 -38.17
CA GLY A 646 12.75 -19.12 -39.15
C GLY A 646 11.56 -18.42 -38.48
N SER A 647 10.34 -18.68 -38.96
CA SER A 647 9.10 -18.20 -38.33
C SER A 647 8.63 -19.06 -37.16
N SER A 648 9.09 -20.31 -37.02
CA SER A 648 8.55 -21.24 -36.03
C SER A 648 9.21 -21.05 -34.67
N VAL A 649 8.38 -20.88 -33.64
CA VAL A 649 8.77 -20.64 -32.25
C VAL A 649 8.33 -21.82 -31.41
N THR A 650 9.30 -22.49 -30.78
CA THR A 650 9.04 -23.52 -29.76
C THR A 650 9.42 -22.96 -28.39
N VAL A 651 8.58 -23.23 -27.39
CA VAL A 651 8.84 -22.80 -26.00
C VAL A 651 8.82 -24.01 -25.07
N THR A 652 9.87 -24.13 -24.26
CA THR A 652 9.89 -25.05 -23.11
C THR A 652 9.52 -24.26 -21.84
N PRO A 653 8.53 -24.70 -21.04
CA PRO A 653 8.13 -24.00 -19.82
C PRO A 653 9.24 -24.04 -18.75
N PRO A 654 9.29 -23.04 -17.85
CA PRO A 654 10.13 -23.10 -16.65
C PRO A 654 9.66 -24.23 -15.73
N GLY A 655 10.55 -24.74 -14.88
CA GLY A 655 10.28 -25.92 -14.04
C GLY A 655 9.03 -25.83 -13.16
N TRP A 656 8.66 -24.63 -12.69
CA TRP A 656 7.44 -24.40 -11.92
C TRP A 656 6.15 -24.52 -12.75
N GLY A 657 6.22 -24.29 -14.06
CA GLY A 657 5.08 -24.36 -14.99
C GLY A 657 5.03 -25.66 -15.81
N ALA A 658 6.03 -26.54 -15.69
CA ALA A 658 6.14 -27.77 -16.47
C ALA A 658 5.06 -28.80 -16.11
N ARG A 659 4.72 -28.95 -14.83
CA ARG A 659 3.73 -29.95 -14.38
C ARG A 659 2.33 -29.35 -14.25
N ILE A 660 1.36 -29.91 -14.96
CA ILE A 660 -0.05 -29.47 -14.95
C ILE A 660 -0.96 -30.61 -14.47
N ASN A 661 -1.66 -30.42 -13.34
CA ASN A 661 -2.64 -31.38 -12.81
C ASN A 661 -3.96 -31.35 -13.62
N PRO A 662 -4.80 -32.41 -13.56
CA PRO A 662 -6.14 -32.40 -14.14
C PRO A 662 -6.95 -31.17 -13.74
N GLY A 663 -7.60 -30.52 -14.70
CA GLY A 663 -8.39 -29.30 -14.50
C GLY A 663 -7.58 -28.02 -14.24
N GLN A 664 -6.25 -28.10 -14.11
CA GLN A 664 -5.40 -26.93 -13.85
C GLN A 664 -5.11 -26.16 -15.13
N THR A 665 -5.36 -24.85 -15.11
CA THR A 665 -4.85 -23.89 -16.10
C THR A 665 -3.58 -23.22 -15.56
N VAL A 666 -2.58 -23.06 -16.41
CA VAL A 666 -1.33 -22.35 -16.10
C VAL A 666 -1.07 -21.26 -17.15
N SER A 667 -0.95 -20.01 -16.70
CA SER A 667 -0.63 -18.85 -17.52
C SER A 667 0.90 -18.71 -17.61
N VAL A 668 1.54 -19.50 -18.47
CA VAL A 668 2.99 -19.74 -18.36
C VAL A 668 3.81 -18.83 -19.26
N PHE A 669 3.62 -18.84 -20.58
CA PHE A 669 4.49 -18.09 -21.48
C PHE A 669 3.86 -16.77 -21.94
N GLY A 670 4.68 -15.75 -22.17
CA GLY A 670 4.23 -14.56 -22.90
C GLY A 670 5.36 -13.93 -23.72
N PHE A 671 4.97 -13.17 -24.73
CA PHE A 671 5.88 -12.54 -25.69
C PHE A 671 5.33 -11.24 -26.25
N CYS A 672 6.22 -10.36 -26.66
CA CYS A 672 5.91 -9.25 -27.54
C CYS A 672 6.54 -9.47 -28.92
N ALA A 673 5.88 -8.96 -29.96
CA ALA A 673 6.37 -9.01 -31.33
C ALA A 673 6.15 -7.66 -32.03
N SER A 674 6.98 -7.38 -33.02
CA SER A 674 6.79 -6.29 -33.98
C SER A 674 5.84 -6.71 -35.11
N GLY A 675 5.22 -5.75 -35.77
CA GLY A 675 4.20 -5.97 -36.79
C GLY A 675 2.81 -6.28 -36.21
N THR A 676 1.78 -6.26 -37.06
CA THR A 676 0.36 -6.22 -36.64
C THR A 676 -0.42 -7.52 -36.85
N GLN A 677 0.23 -8.59 -37.31
CA GLN A 677 -0.42 -9.89 -37.57
C GLN A 677 -0.09 -10.89 -36.44
N GLU A 678 -1.12 -11.53 -35.89
CA GLU A 678 -0.98 -12.41 -34.71
C GLU A 678 -0.85 -13.90 -35.12
N PRO A 679 -0.12 -14.74 -34.36
CA PRO A 679 -0.08 -16.18 -34.60
C PRO A 679 -1.47 -16.82 -34.54
N THR A 680 -1.96 -17.31 -35.68
CA THR A 680 -3.29 -17.97 -35.79
C THR A 680 -3.26 -19.47 -35.49
N LYS A 681 -2.06 -20.04 -35.31
CA LYS A 681 -1.84 -21.44 -34.92
C LYS A 681 -0.90 -21.47 -33.72
N VAL A 682 -1.47 -21.75 -32.56
CA VAL A 682 -0.75 -22.04 -31.32
C VAL A 682 -1.14 -23.45 -30.90
N SER A 683 -0.14 -24.29 -30.65
CA SER A 683 -0.31 -25.68 -30.25
C SER A 683 0.48 -25.97 -28.99
N VAL A 684 0.04 -26.99 -28.26
CA VAL A 684 0.70 -27.48 -27.06
C VAL A 684 0.78 -28.99 -27.13
N THR A 685 1.92 -29.56 -26.77
CA THR A 685 2.16 -31.01 -26.77
C THR A 685 2.77 -31.41 -25.43
N ALA A 686 2.25 -32.45 -24.78
CA ALA A 686 2.84 -32.99 -23.57
C ALA A 686 4.20 -33.66 -23.85
N THR A 687 5.09 -33.64 -22.87
CA THR A 687 6.34 -34.39 -22.87
C THR A 687 6.39 -35.28 -21.62
N SER A 688 6.90 -36.51 -21.79
CA SER A 688 7.18 -37.47 -20.71
C SER A 688 8.24 -36.95 -19.73
#